data_AF-A0A173MB81-F1
#
_entry.id   AF-A0A173MB81-F1
#
_cell.length_a   1.000
_cell.length_b   1.000
_cell.length_c   1.000
_cell.angle_alpha   90.00
_cell.angle_beta   90.00
_cell.angle_gamma   90.00
#
_symmetry.space_group_name_H-M   'P 1'
#
loop_
_entity.id
_entity.type
_entity.pdbx_description
1 polymer ?
#
loop_
_entity_poly.entity_id
_entity_poly.type
_entity_poly.pdbx_seq_one_letter_code
_entity_poly.pdbx_strand_id
1 'polypeptide(L)'
;MPSVTTTTCSVNFPAQYEQIHINWESIRAEHQTDYDYISFVSIGLQELSFYHKFTGNNLLDQFRASCFEQRGTVELIADKTLPVAGTIAEIRTTQSPDGYFYYFGLITINSEYGYTIIADCDIAVKDFYEPIFDEIWQSLQYFGNPAEAMQQQQDAITALLNKHTPATSTAQQPPTVILPFIIPTNEQPYWQIGKHHFKLIGNLQAHISDGDGALFVKIEAEAPNEINPDNSDLISSYNNRKVYLQFYFKGIYNAGIPTGKFYFEKERNEGYLTYLWKGGFNYSQELTAEVTLEKGWLGLEGHFHQYPVKLAVKLPLEQLNWNAYYFRTLEEMQTATPEVIHHLWLINPSTTQLQQALLPLIYLETLSIEFPHHHPLAADFTVIPPAVQYLQQLKTLSITGASALDHLPGWLGNLQKLETITLQGSQVASIPPSIMQLPVLKKLYLNYNQLQSIPSQLTPSLETLLVSNNQLTKVPASATQLQSLNIEHNPLQQLPAGLENIRQLHLELEKKISLLDYTYKGANGQGIMAYDDSHFHAKNNIELLHLLEAGIKNAALTEFKEALINRARASVALATTEEDTYATKGNHRFGGLPDLPVGTPYPTFTTYQEEEKGMLFIAQINCAAIAHLQNYLPTTGMLYFFIEDLDAVAPKVIYYNGNELQSAKDLHITPDFIYEDNGIYTPFRAEAAKYASIPSLYNSHRLYPELENMEEQYEATEQLEKSLHSLNANPIHSINSYVFKQHDTPEIEAVDAKRGKPEEWMVLLKVSSDPKTGFQFWDAGVIYFVIHKSDLERKDFTNVYCGLESS
;
A
#
# COMPACT_ATOMS: atom_id res chain seq x y z
N MET A 1 12.69 -30.75 -13.15
CA MET A 1 12.96 -29.31 -13.34
C MET A 1 12.32 -28.89 -14.64
N PRO A 2 11.42 -27.90 -14.66
CA PRO A 2 11.02 -27.27 -15.92
C PRO A 2 12.25 -26.67 -16.61
N SER A 3 12.41 -26.95 -17.90
CA SER A 3 13.41 -26.32 -18.76
C SER A 3 12.80 -25.06 -19.35
N VAL A 4 13.47 -23.92 -19.20
CA VAL A 4 13.02 -22.61 -19.70
C VAL A 4 13.99 -22.14 -20.77
N THR A 5 13.47 -21.67 -21.89
CA THR A 5 14.21 -21.51 -23.14
C THR A 5 13.89 -20.15 -23.78
N THR A 6 14.91 -19.36 -24.09
CA THR A 6 14.84 -18.15 -24.93
C THR A 6 15.20 -18.49 -26.38
N THR A 7 15.44 -17.48 -27.22
CA THR A 7 16.00 -17.62 -28.57
C THR A 7 17.51 -17.89 -28.60
N THR A 8 18.22 -17.69 -27.50
CA THR A 8 19.68 -17.87 -27.43
C THR A 8 20.18 -18.79 -26.32
N CYS A 9 19.39 -19.06 -25.27
CA CYS A 9 19.80 -19.97 -24.22
C CYS A 9 18.64 -20.72 -23.56
N SER A 10 18.96 -21.84 -22.93
CA SER A 10 18.03 -22.67 -22.16
C SER A 10 18.68 -23.04 -20.84
N VAL A 11 17.89 -23.06 -19.78
CA VAL A 11 18.34 -23.37 -18.42
C VAL A 11 17.22 -24.10 -17.67
N ASN A 12 17.58 -24.94 -16.71
CA ASN A 12 16.64 -25.66 -15.86
C ASN A 12 16.52 -24.97 -14.51
N PHE A 13 15.29 -24.79 -14.02
CA PHE A 13 15.03 -24.27 -12.68
C PHE A 13 14.44 -25.35 -11.76
N PRO A 14 14.84 -25.40 -10.48
CA PRO A 14 14.15 -26.19 -9.47
C PRO A 14 12.69 -25.74 -9.27
N ALA A 15 11.85 -26.65 -8.76
CA ALA A 15 10.40 -26.43 -8.64
C ALA A 15 9.99 -25.26 -7.72
N GLN A 16 10.87 -24.84 -6.80
CA GLN A 16 10.61 -23.71 -5.90
C GLN A 16 10.71 -22.33 -6.58
N TYR A 17 11.30 -22.23 -7.78
CA TYR A 17 11.25 -20.99 -8.56
C TYR A 17 9.94 -20.96 -9.34
N GLU A 18 8.89 -20.48 -8.69
CA GLU A 18 7.53 -20.48 -9.22
C GLU A 18 7.28 -19.31 -10.19
N GLN A 19 8.03 -18.22 -10.06
CA GLN A 19 7.96 -17.04 -10.93
C GLN A 19 9.17 -17.01 -11.87
N ILE A 20 8.97 -17.42 -13.12
CA ILE A 20 10.02 -17.42 -14.14
C ILE A 20 9.61 -16.50 -15.29
N HIS A 21 10.42 -15.47 -15.53
CA HIS A 21 10.21 -14.47 -16.56
C HIS A 21 11.28 -14.60 -17.65
N ILE A 22 10.84 -14.60 -18.91
CA ILE A 22 11.73 -14.51 -20.06
C ILE A 22 11.72 -13.06 -20.53
N ASN A 23 12.84 -12.38 -20.34
CA ASN A 23 13.02 -11.00 -20.76
C ASN A 23 14.06 -10.93 -21.86
N TRP A 24 13.58 -10.93 -23.10
CA TRP A 24 14.41 -10.84 -24.31
C TRP A 24 15.41 -12.00 -24.37
N GLU A 25 16.71 -11.73 -24.23
CA GLU A 25 17.81 -12.71 -24.22
C GLU A 25 18.29 -13.04 -22.80
N SER A 26 17.42 -12.83 -21.81
CA SER A 26 17.64 -13.21 -20.42
C SER A 26 16.48 -14.00 -19.85
N ILE A 27 16.79 -14.87 -18.89
CA ILE A 27 15.81 -15.58 -18.08
C ILE A 27 16.03 -15.14 -16.64
N ARG A 28 14.96 -14.68 -16.00
CA ARG A 28 14.91 -14.30 -14.58
C ARG A 28 14.00 -15.29 -13.86
N ALA A 29 14.41 -15.76 -12.70
CA ALA A 29 13.57 -16.58 -11.85
C ALA A 29 13.63 -16.13 -10.39
N GLU A 30 12.49 -16.20 -9.73
CA GLU A 30 12.28 -15.74 -8.37
C GLU A 30 11.58 -16.81 -7.54
N HIS A 31 12.06 -16.99 -6.31
CA HIS A 31 11.35 -17.75 -5.28
C HIS A 31 10.86 -16.75 -4.24
N GLN A 32 9.56 -16.50 -4.23
CA GLN A 32 8.87 -15.63 -3.29
C GLN A 32 8.13 -16.44 -2.23
N THR A 33 8.06 -15.89 -1.02
CA THR A 33 6.95 -16.15 -0.08
C THR A 33 6.05 -14.92 -0.03
N ASP A 34 4.93 -15.00 0.68
CA ASP A 34 3.81 -14.05 0.61
C ASP A 34 4.14 -12.55 0.76
N TYR A 35 5.36 -12.17 1.19
CA TYR A 35 5.75 -10.77 1.39
C TYR A 35 7.18 -10.38 0.97
N ASP A 36 8.05 -11.29 0.52
CA ASP A 36 9.43 -10.95 0.11
C ASP A 36 10.04 -11.97 -0.88
N TYR A 37 11.02 -11.51 -1.67
CA TYR A 37 11.87 -12.36 -2.50
C TYR A 37 12.94 -13.06 -1.65
N ILE A 38 12.92 -14.39 -1.60
CA ILE A 38 13.92 -15.19 -0.85
C ILE A 38 15.18 -15.40 -1.68
N SER A 39 15.01 -15.58 -2.99
CA SER A 39 16.11 -15.80 -3.92
C SER A 39 15.75 -15.32 -5.31
N PHE A 40 16.71 -14.67 -5.94
CA PHE A 40 16.65 -14.14 -7.28
C PHE A 40 17.80 -14.73 -8.11
N VAL A 41 17.52 -15.08 -9.36
CA VAL A 41 18.56 -15.47 -10.32
C VAL A 41 18.22 -14.92 -11.70
N SER A 42 19.22 -14.36 -12.37
CA SER A 42 19.12 -13.88 -13.74
C SER A 42 20.29 -14.39 -14.56
N ILE A 43 19.98 -14.91 -15.75
CA ILE A 43 20.94 -15.38 -16.74
C ILE A 43 20.68 -14.64 -18.04
N GLY A 44 21.71 -14.07 -18.66
CA GLY A 44 21.53 -13.36 -19.93
C GLY A 44 22.80 -13.17 -20.73
N LEU A 45 22.62 -12.82 -22.01
CA LEU A 45 23.69 -12.46 -22.95
C LEU A 45 24.11 -11.00 -22.76
N GLN A 46 25.41 -10.72 -22.79
CA GLN A 46 25.94 -9.37 -22.60
C GLN A 46 27.17 -9.06 -23.48
N GLU A 47 27.27 -7.80 -23.93
CA GLU A 47 28.49 -7.25 -24.54
C GLU A 47 29.60 -7.08 -23.51
N LEU A 48 30.78 -7.61 -23.81
CA LEU A 48 31.96 -7.55 -22.93
C LEU A 48 32.52 -6.12 -22.82
N SER A 49 32.20 -5.26 -23.79
CA SER A 49 32.53 -3.82 -23.78
C SER A 49 32.02 -3.11 -22.53
N PHE A 50 30.91 -3.61 -21.95
CA PHE A 50 30.34 -3.11 -20.69
C PHE A 50 31.36 -3.08 -19.55
N TYR A 51 32.27 -4.05 -19.50
CA TYR A 51 33.23 -4.16 -18.41
C TYR A 51 34.43 -3.22 -18.55
N HIS A 52 34.69 -2.67 -19.74
CA HIS A 52 35.86 -1.83 -19.99
C HIS A 52 35.87 -0.50 -19.21
N LYS A 53 34.71 -0.08 -18.68
CA LYS A 53 34.60 1.11 -17.83
C LYS A 53 35.12 0.90 -16.41
N PHE A 54 35.26 -0.36 -15.95
CA PHE A 54 35.74 -0.69 -14.62
C PHE A 54 37.26 -0.81 -14.59
N THR A 55 37.86 -0.56 -13.42
CA THR A 55 39.32 -0.61 -13.27
C THR A 55 39.84 -2.05 -13.40
N GLY A 56 40.85 -2.28 -14.26
CA GLY A 56 41.50 -3.58 -14.40
C GLY A 56 42.44 -3.66 -15.60
N ASN A 57 43.38 -4.61 -15.58
CA ASN A 57 44.36 -4.79 -16.66
C ASN A 57 43.87 -5.73 -17.79
N ASN A 58 42.81 -6.50 -17.53
CA ASN A 58 42.20 -7.45 -18.46
C ASN A 58 40.69 -7.61 -18.12
N LEU A 59 39.96 -8.32 -18.98
CA LEU A 59 38.51 -8.51 -18.84
C LEU A 59 38.11 -9.18 -17.51
N LEU A 60 38.88 -10.15 -17.02
CA LEU A 60 38.58 -10.83 -15.76
C LEU A 60 38.72 -9.88 -14.56
N ASP A 61 39.78 -9.06 -14.53
CA ASP A 61 39.97 -8.04 -13.50
C ASP A 61 38.84 -7.00 -13.53
N GLN A 62 38.40 -6.61 -14.73
CA GLN A 62 37.32 -5.65 -14.95
C GLN A 62 35.95 -6.21 -14.51
N PHE A 63 35.65 -7.47 -14.87
CA PHE A 63 34.47 -8.19 -14.37
C PHE A 63 34.45 -8.25 -12.85
N ARG A 64 35.58 -8.61 -12.25
CA ARG A 64 35.78 -8.69 -10.80
C ARG A 64 35.60 -7.35 -10.09
N ALA A 65 36.08 -6.25 -10.68
CA ALA A 65 35.86 -4.90 -10.18
C ALA A 65 34.38 -4.48 -10.28
N SER A 66 33.71 -4.85 -11.38
CA SER A 66 32.30 -4.54 -11.58
C SER A 66 31.38 -5.15 -10.51
N CYS A 67 31.76 -6.28 -9.91
CA CYS A 67 30.98 -6.94 -8.86
C CYS A 67 30.87 -6.06 -7.60
N PHE A 68 31.90 -5.27 -7.27
CA PHE A 68 31.89 -4.36 -6.13
C PHE A 68 31.07 -3.09 -6.41
N GLU A 69 31.22 -2.49 -7.60
CA GLU A 69 30.52 -1.24 -7.92
C GLU A 69 29.00 -1.42 -8.12
N GLN A 70 28.54 -2.61 -8.53
CA GLN A 70 27.11 -2.86 -8.81
C GLN A 70 26.23 -3.02 -7.56
N ARG A 71 26.81 -3.33 -6.39
CA ARG A 71 26.08 -3.66 -5.15
C ARG A 71 26.57 -2.89 -3.91
N GLY A 72 27.40 -1.86 -4.09
CA GLY A 72 27.88 -1.01 -3.00
C GLY A 72 28.98 -1.65 -2.16
N THR A 73 28.94 -1.49 -0.84
CA THR A 73 29.98 -2.02 0.06
C THR A 73 29.79 -3.52 0.25
N VAL A 74 30.58 -4.35 -0.43
CA VAL A 74 30.52 -5.83 -0.33
C VAL A 74 31.88 -6.44 -0.01
N GLU A 75 31.89 -7.60 0.65
CA GLU A 75 33.08 -8.39 1.02
C GLU A 75 33.21 -9.64 0.12
N LEU A 76 34.43 -9.97 -0.31
CA LEU A 76 34.71 -11.18 -1.10
C LEU A 76 34.57 -12.45 -0.25
N ILE A 77 33.77 -13.40 -0.72
CA ILE A 77 33.66 -14.74 -0.11
C ILE A 77 34.62 -15.70 -0.82
N ALA A 78 34.43 -15.90 -2.12
CA ALA A 78 35.25 -16.83 -2.89
C ALA A 78 35.30 -16.49 -4.39
N ASP A 79 36.40 -16.86 -5.02
CA ASP A 79 36.50 -17.02 -6.47
C ASP A 79 36.56 -18.52 -6.78
N LYS A 80 35.70 -19.01 -7.67
CA LYS A 80 35.65 -20.42 -8.09
C LYS A 80 35.41 -20.54 -9.60
N THR A 81 35.63 -21.74 -10.15
CA THR A 81 35.34 -22.05 -11.55
C THR A 81 34.35 -23.20 -11.66
N LEU A 82 33.48 -23.16 -12.67
CA LEU A 82 32.48 -24.20 -12.94
C LEU A 82 32.50 -24.63 -14.41
N PRO A 83 32.43 -25.93 -14.73
CA PRO A 83 32.24 -26.39 -16.09
C PRO A 83 30.79 -26.13 -16.53
N VAL A 84 30.60 -25.38 -17.61
CA VAL A 84 29.27 -25.03 -18.14
C VAL A 84 29.31 -25.14 -19.66
N ALA A 85 28.36 -25.87 -20.26
CA ALA A 85 28.21 -26.00 -21.71
C ALA A 85 29.52 -26.32 -22.50
N GLY A 86 30.44 -27.09 -21.92
CA GLY A 86 31.71 -27.46 -22.55
C GLY A 86 32.82 -26.40 -22.46
N THR A 87 32.60 -25.32 -21.70
CA THR A 87 33.60 -24.29 -21.35
C THR A 87 33.72 -24.13 -19.83
N ILE A 88 34.56 -23.19 -19.38
CA ILE A 88 34.78 -22.86 -17.97
C ILE A 88 34.16 -21.49 -17.69
N ALA A 89 33.28 -21.43 -16.70
CA ALA A 89 32.74 -20.20 -16.15
C ALA A 89 33.60 -19.70 -14.98
N GLU A 90 33.85 -18.40 -14.94
CA GLU A 90 34.48 -17.70 -13.83
C GLU A 90 33.40 -17.22 -12.87
N ILE A 91 33.47 -17.61 -11.59
CA ILE A 91 32.48 -17.30 -10.57
C ILE A 91 33.12 -16.49 -9.44
N ARG A 92 32.41 -15.47 -8.97
CA ARG A 92 32.73 -14.70 -7.78
C ARG A 92 31.51 -14.62 -6.87
N THR A 93 31.70 -14.95 -5.59
CA THR A 93 30.68 -14.78 -4.55
C THR A 93 31.09 -13.71 -3.57
N THR A 94 30.14 -12.90 -3.16
CA THR A 94 30.35 -11.78 -2.22
C THR A 94 29.20 -11.67 -1.25
N GLN A 95 29.38 -10.98 -0.13
CA GLN A 95 28.30 -10.64 0.82
C GLN A 95 28.25 -9.15 1.10
N SER A 96 27.07 -8.59 1.35
CA SER A 96 26.94 -7.23 1.90
C SER A 96 26.79 -7.25 3.42
N PRO A 97 27.16 -6.15 4.11
CA PRO A 97 26.80 -5.93 5.51
C PRO A 97 25.28 -5.99 5.77
N ASP A 98 24.47 -5.72 4.75
CA ASP A 98 23.01 -5.70 4.81
C ASP A 98 22.38 -7.10 4.69
N GLY A 99 23.18 -8.17 4.73
CA GLY A 99 22.68 -9.54 4.86
C GLY A 99 22.44 -10.29 3.55
N TYR A 100 22.95 -9.81 2.42
CA TYR A 100 22.78 -10.50 1.14
C TYR A 100 24.03 -11.30 0.74
N PHE A 101 23.80 -12.49 0.20
CA PHE A 101 24.79 -13.27 -0.53
C PHE A 101 24.58 -13.06 -2.03
N TYR A 102 25.63 -12.63 -2.72
CA TYR A 102 25.63 -12.41 -4.16
C TYR A 102 26.50 -13.46 -4.87
N TYR A 103 26.01 -13.92 -6.01
CA TYR A 103 26.65 -14.89 -6.87
C TYR A 103 26.74 -14.32 -8.29
N PHE A 104 27.96 -14.11 -8.78
CA PHE A 104 28.24 -13.58 -10.11
C PHE A 104 29.00 -14.60 -10.93
N GLY A 105 28.61 -14.82 -12.18
CA GLY A 105 29.32 -15.69 -13.11
C GLY A 105 29.44 -15.12 -14.51
N LEU A 106 30.55 -15.43 -15.18
CA LEU A 106 30.84 -15.01 -16.55
C LEU A 106 31.36 -16.18 -17.40
N ILE A 107 30.80 -16.34 -18.59
CA ILE A 107 31.30 -17.21 -19.66
C ILE A 107 31.60 -16.34 -20.87
N THR A 108 32.85 -16.37 -21.34
CA THR A 108 33.23 -15.68 -22.59
C THR A 108 32.92 -16.58 -23.79
N ILE A 109 32.14 -16.08 -24.74
CA ILE A 109 31.79 -16.82 -25.97
C ILE A 109 32.74 -16.44 -27.11
N ASN A 110 33.02 -15.15 -27.28
CA ASN A 110 34.02 -14.62 -28.20
C ASN A 110 34.61 -13.30 -27.67
N SER A 111 35.36 -12.55 -28.48
CA SER A 111 35.98 -11.29 -28.06
C SER A 111 34.99 -10.16 -27.77
N GLU A 112 33.73 -10.29 -28.16
CA GLU A 112 32.70 -9.25 -28.06
C GLU A 112 31.59 -9.60 -27.07
N TYR A 113 31.24 -10.88 -26.91
CA TYR A 113 30.06 -11.30 -26.15
C TYR A 113 30.34 -12.42 -25.14
N GLY A 114 29.57 -12.42 -24.05
CA GLY A 114 29.56 -13.47 -23.04
C GLY A 114 28.20 -13.64 -22.37
N TYR A 115 27.98 -14.79 -21.73
CA TYR A 115 26.83 -15.00 -20.86
C TYR A 115 27.19 -14.69 -19.43
N THR A 116 26.24 -14.13 -18.70
CA THR A 116 26.38 -13.79 -17.28
C THR A 116 25.28 -14.46 -16.46
N ILE A 117 25.61 -14.77 -15.21
CA ILE A 117 24.64 -15.07 -14.16
C ILE A 117 24.83 -14.08 -13.02
N ILE A 118 23.71 -13.52 -12.56
CA ILE A 118 23.63 -12.72 -11.34
C ILE A 118 22.54 -13.34 -10.50
N ALA A 119 22.89 -13.82 -9.32
CA ALA A 119 21.94 -14.34 -8.38
C ALA A 119 22.19 -13.76 -6.99
N ASP A 120 21.13 -13.63 -6.22
CA ASP A 120 21.20 -13.23 -4.83
C ASP A 120 20.17 -13.95 -3.98
N CYS A 121 20.50 -14.11 -2.71
CA CYS A 121 19.62 -14.62 -1.69
C CYS A 121 20.06 -14.02 -0.35
N ASP A 122 19.22 -14.17 0.66
CA ASP A 122 19.64 -13.84 2.01
C ASP A 122 20.83 -14.74 2.44
N ILE A 123 21.82 -14.15 3.08
CA ILE A 123 23.01 -14.85 3.56
C ILE A 123 22.65 -16.03 4.48
N ALA A 124 21.53 -15.95 5.21
CA ALA A 124 21.02 -16.99 6.10
C ALA A 124 20.62 -18.28 5.36
N VAL A 125 20.29 -18.18 4.08
CA VAL A 125 19.89 -19.32 3.23
C VAL A 125 20.90 -19.64 2.14
N LYS A 126 22.09 -19.00 2.16
CA LYS A 126 23.12 -19.19 1.12
C LYS A 126 23.54 -20.65 0.96
N ASP A 127 23.63 -21.42 2.05
CA ASP A 127 24.07 -22.82 2.00
C ASP A 127 23.03 -23.71 1.32
N PHE A 128 21.77 -23.27 1.27
CA PHE A 128 20.72 -23.90 0.49
C PHE A 128 20.77 -23.45 -0.98
N TYR A 129 20.89 -22.14 -1.25
CA TYR A 129 20.79 -21.59 -2.60
C TYR A 129 22.07 -21.61 -3.43
N GLU A 130 23.25 -21.50 -2.85
CA GLU A 130 24.51 -21.52 -3.62
C GLU A 130 24.67 -22.82 -4.44
N PRO A 131 24.39 -24.02 -3.90
CA PRO A 131 24.39 -25.25 -4.71
C PRO A 131 23.33 -25.24 -5.81
N ILE A 132 22.20 -24.57 -5.58
CA ILE A 132 21.13 -24.42 -6.58
C ILE A 132 21.57 -23.45 -7.69
N PHE A 133 22.27 -22.37 -7.37
CA PHE A 133 22.85 -21.47 -8.37
C PHE A 133 23.90 -22.19 -9.22
N ASP A 134 24.75 -23.02 -8.60
CA ASP A 134 25.68 -23.87 -9.31
C ASP A 134 24.93 -24.82 -10.28
N GLU A 135 23.86 -25.49 -9.82
CA GLU A 135 23.05 -26.41 -10.64
C GLU A 135 22.33 -25.70 -11.79
N ILE A 136 21.70 -24.56 -11.52
CA ILE A 136 21.04 -23.72 -12.54
C ILE A 136 22.09 -23.32 -13.57
N TRP A 137 23.23 -22.77 -13.16
CA TRP A 137 24.26 -22.30 -14.08
C TRP A 137 24.87 -23.43 -14.90
N GLN A 138 25.11 -24.60 -14.30
CA GLN A 138 25.60 -25.78 -15.00
C GLN A 138 24.61 -26.36 -16.02
N SER A 139 23.32 -26.10 -15.82
CA SER A 139 22.27 -26.54 -16.76
C SER A 139 22.16 -25.67 -18.01
N LEU A 140 22.87 -24.53 -18.07
CA LEU A 140 22.87 -23.62 -19.20
C LEU A 140 23.27 -24.36 -20.49
N GLN A 141 22.41 -24.25 -21.49
CA GLN A 141 22.67 -24.61 -22.88
C GLN A 141 22.49 -23.34 -23.72
N TYR A 142 23.56 -22.85 -24.33
CA TYR A 142 23.48 -21.71 -25.25
C TYR A 142 23.39 -22.17 -26.71
N PHE A 143 22.69 -21.40 -27.53
CA PHE A 143 22.46 -21.62 -28.95
C PHE A 143 22.41 -20.28 -29.71
N GLY A 144 22.46 -20.35 -31.04
CA GLY A 144 22.35 -19.16 -31.91
C GLY A 144 23.62 -18.30 -32.02
N ASN A 145 23.48 -17.15 -32.68
CA ASN A 145 24.55 -16.17 -32.89
C ASN A 145 24.39 -14.99 -31.92
N PRO A 146 25.30 -14.82 -30.93
CA PRO A 146 25.23 -13.73 -29.95
C PRO A 146 25.11 -12.33 -30.55
N ALA A 147 25.80 -12.07 -31.68
CA ALA A 147 25.80 -10.75 -32.31
C ALA A 147 24.44 -10.39 -32.92
N GLU A 148 23.73 -11.37 -33.48
CA GLU A 148 22.41 -11.16 -34.06
C GLU A 148 21.36 -10.88 -32.97
N ALA A 149 21.45 -11.58 -31.85
CA ALA A 149 20.55 -11.43 -30.71
C ALA A 149 20.71 -10.05 -30.03
N MET A 150 21.95 -9.61 -29.80
CA MET A 150 22.21 -8.28 -29.22
C MET A 150 21.79 -7.14 -30.17
N GLN A 151 21.92 -7.31 -31.48
CA GLN A 151 21.46 -6.31 -32.44
C GLN A 151 19.93 -6.17 -32.40
N GLN A 152 19.19 -7.27 -32.36
CA GLN A 152 17.72 -7.25 -32.22
C GLN A 152 17.31 -6.57 -30.91
N GLN A 153 18.02 -6.86 -29.82
CA GLN A 153 17.82 -6.20 -28.54
C GLN A 153 18.02 -4.68 -28.63
N GLN A 154 19.13 -4.24 -29.20
CA GLN A 154 19.46 -2.82 -29.33
C GLN A 154 18.44 -2.07 -30.20
N ASP A 155 17.97 -2.71 -31.28
CA ASP A 155 16.96 -2.14 -32.17
C ASP A 155 15.61 -1.98 -31.44
N ALA A 156 15.21 -2.95 -30.60
CA ALA A 156 14.01 -2.88 -29.78
C ALA A 156 14.09 -1.78 -28.70
N ILE A 157 15.22 -1.69 -27.97
CA ILE A 157 15.48 -0.59 -27.00
C ILE A 157 15.38 0.76 -27.71
N THR A 158 16.06 0.89 -28.85
CA THR A 158 16.14 2.16 -29.59
C THR A 158 14.76 2.59 -30.09
N ALA A 159 13.94 1.65 -30.57
CA ALA A 159 12.56 1.92 -30.95
C ALA A 159 11.70 2.38 -29.76
N LEU A 160 11.88 1.77 -28.58
CA LEU A 160 11.15 2.08 -27.36
C LEU A 160 11.56 3.44 -26.78
N LEU A 161 12.85 3.74 -26.72
CA LEU A 161 13.37 5.04 -26.29
C LEU A 161 12.92 6.16 -27.24
N ASN A 162 13.00 5.95 -28.55
CA ASN A 162 12.54 6.94 -29.54
C ASN A 162 11.03 7.25 -29.46
N LYS A 163 10.23 6.32 -28.91
CA LYS A 163 8.79 6.51 -28.67
C LYS A 163 8.50 7.37 -27.42
N HIS A 164 9.45 7.48 -26.49
CA HIS A 164 9.22 8.03 -25.14
C HIS A 164 10.23 9.09 -24.67
N THR A 165 10.93 9.80 -25.55
CA THR A 165 11.85 10.88 -25.12
C THR A 165 11.14 12.23 -24.95
N PRO A 166 10.79 12.70 -23.74
CA PRO A 166 10.66 14.13 -23.48
C PRO A 166 12.05 14.78 -23.40
N ALA A 167 12.13 16.05 -23.82
CA ALA A 167 13.39 16.79 -23.85
C ALA A 167 14.09 16.79 -22.48
N THR A 168 15.27 16.17 -22.40
CA THR A 168 16.03 16.06 -21.15
C THR A 168 16.91 17.29 -20.96
N SER A 169 16.68 18.02 -19.89
CA SER A 169 17.59 19.04 -19.37
C SER A 169 18.69 18.34 -18.56
N THR A 170 19.92 18.39 -19.06
CA THR A 170 21.12 17.86 -18.41
C THR A 170 21.78 18.92 -17.52
N ALA A 171 21.73 18.72 -16.19
CA ALA A 171 22.74 19.27 -15.29
C ALA A 171 22.74 18.48 -13.97
N GLN A 172 23.69 17.54 -13.82
CA GLN A 172 24.08 17.03 -12.50
C GLN A 172 24.97 18.08 -11.82
N GLN A 173 24.52 18.63 -10.68
CA GLN A 173 25.34 19.48 -9.82
C GLN A 173 26.20 18.63 -8.88
N PRO A 174 27.41 19.10 -8.51
CA PRO A 174 28.32 18.40 -7.60
C PRO A 174 27.78 18.39 -6.15
N PRO A 175 28.20 17.43 -5.31
CA PRO A 175 27.75 17.32 -3.92
C PRO A 175 28.13 18.57 -3.13
N THR A 176 27.12 19.20 -2.50
CA THR A 176 27.31 20.43 -1.72
C THR A 176 27.82 20.09 -0.32
N VAL A 177 28.95 20.68 0.08
CA VAL A 177 29.53 20.47 1.42
C VAL A 177 28.62 21.10 2.49
N ILE A 178 28.09 20.27 3.40
CA ILE A 178 27.28 20.72 4.55
C ILE A 178 28.22 21.09 5.71
N LEU A 179 28.04 22.27 6.28
CA LEU A 179 28.82 22.72 7.45
C LEU A 179 28.21 22.17 8.75
N PRO A 180 29.03 21.85 9.77
CA PRO A 180 28.51 21.36 11.05
C PRO A 180 27.75 22.45 11.80
N PHE A 181 26.70 22.06 12.53
CA PHE A 181 25.93 22.95 13.40
C PHE A 181 26.78 23.51 14.55
N ILE A 182 26.56 24.79 14.88
CA ILE A 182 27.21 25.49 15.99
C ILE A 182 26.12 26.12 16.88
N ILE A 183 26.16 25.83 18.18
CA ILE A 183 25.21 26.38 19.17
C ILE A 183 25.32 27.92 19.21
N PRO A 184 24.19 28.67 19.16
CA PRO A 184 24.21 30.13 19.17
C PRO A 184 24.82 30.70 20.46
N THR A 185 25.84 31.55 20.36
CA THR A 185 26.54 32.14 21.52
C THR A 185 25.69 33.15 22.31
N ASN A 186 24.64 33.70 21.69
CA ASN A 186 23.69 34.63 22.32
C ASN A 186 22.46 33.93 22.93
N GLU A 187 22.40 32.58 22.86
CA GLU A 187 21.25 31.76 23.25
C GLU A 187 19.91 32.13 22.59
N GLN A 188 19.92 32.85 21.46
CA GLN A 188 18.70 33.20 20.74
C GLN A 188 18.42 32.22 19.60
N PRO A 189 17.16 31.73 19.47
CA PRO A 189 16.79 30.89 18.35
C PRO A 189 16.71 31.71 17.06
N TYR A 190 16.95 31.06 15.92
CA TYR A 190 16.87 31.70 14.62
C TYR A 190 16.44 30.69 13.55
N TRP A 191 15.86 31.19 12.47
CA TRP A 191 15.65 30.45 11.23
C TRP A 191 15.97 31.37 10.05
N GLN A 192 16.91 30.95 9.21
CA GLN A 192 17.38 31.70 8.06
C GLN A 192 17.37 30.81 6.81
N ILE A 193 16.89 31.34 5.70
CA ILE A 193 16.98 30.70 4.37
C ILE A 193 17.53 31.73 3.37
N GLY A 194 18.69 31.45 2.80
CA GLY A 194 19.45 32.40 2.00
C GLY A 194 19.76 33.67 2.81
N LYS A 195 19.32 34.82 2.28
CA LYS A 195 19.42 36.13 2.94
C LYS A 195 18.23 36.45 3.86
N HIS A 196 17.20 35.60 3.86
CA HIS A 196 15.92 35.89 4.50
C HIS A 196 15.86 35.32 5.91
N HIS A 197 15.44 36.13 6.86
CA HIS A 197 15.23 35.74 8.24
C HIS A 197 13.75 35.46 8.46
N PHE A 198 13.45 34.23 8.86
CA PHE A 198 12.11 33.75 9.15
C PHE A 198 11.82 34.01 10.63
N LYS A 199 10.69 34.64 10.90
CA LYS A 199 10.28 34.96 12.26
C LYS A 199 9.62 33.74 12.86
N LEU A 200 10.22 33.13 13.89
CA LEU A 200 9.59 32.04 14.62
C LEU A 200 8.26 32.51 15.21
N ILE A 201 7.20 31.73 14.99
CA ILE A 201 5.84 32.00 15.46
C ILE A 201 5.28 30.77 16.17
N GLY A 202 4.25 30.97 16.99
CA GLY A 202 3.74 29.90 17.85
C GLY A 202 4.72 29.54 18.97
N ASN A 203 4.27 28.69 19.89
CA ASN A 203 5.17 28.04 20.83
C ASN A 203 5.81 26.85 20.12
N LEU A 204 7.12 26.65 20.31
CA LEU A 204 7.79 25.44 19.88
C LEU A 204 7.07 24.23 20.47
N GLN A 205 6.53 23.37 19.62
CA GLN A 205 5.89 22.14 20.06
C GLN A 205 6.96 21.07 20.13
N ALA A 206 7.31 20.65 21.33
CA ALA A 206 8.24 19.56 21.55
C ALA A 206 7.73 18.67 22.68
N HIS A 207 7.40 17.43 22.35
CA HIS A 207 6.90 16.44 23.31
C HIS A 207 7.25 15.04 22.83
N ILE A 208 7.22 14.08 23.74
CA ILE A 208 7.32 12.67 23.38
C ILE A 208 5.93 12.22 22.92
N SER A 209 5.85 11.69 21.71
CA SER A 209 4.63 11.21 21.08
C SER A 209 4.07 10.00 21.82
N ASP A 210 2.79 10.04 22.21
CA ASP A 210 2.10 8.92 22.86
C ASP A 210 1.93 7.70 21.93
N GLY A 211 2.12 7.87 20.61
CA GLY A 211 1.96 6.82 19.61
C GLY A 211 3.22 5.97 19.41
N ASP A 212 4.26 6.57 18.82
CA ASP A 212 5.50 5.88 18.42
C ASP A 212 6.67 6.11 19.39
N GLY A 213 6.44 6.89 20.46
CA GLY A 213 7.42 7.20 21.48
C GLY A 213 8.58 8.05 21.01
N ALA A 214 8.50 8.66 19.81
CA ALA A 214 9.53 9.53 19.28
C ALA A 214 9.44 10.93 19.89
N LEU A 215 10.56 11.66 19.92
CA LEU A 215 10.52 13.10 20.18
C LEU A 215 9.94 13.81 18.96
N PHE A 216 8.70 14.27 19.08
CA PHE A 216 8.06 15.15 18.11
C PHE A 216 8.56 16.57 18.32
N VAL A 217 9.00 17.23 17.25
CA VAL A 217 9.34 18.66 17.26
C VAL A 217 8.73 19.35 16.06
N LYS A 218 7.81 20.30 16.28
CA LYS A 218 7.25 21.16 15.23
C LYS A 218 7.65 22.61 15.45
N ILE A 219 8.25 23.19 14.43
CA ILE A 219 8.77 24.55 14.40
C ILE A 219 8.01 25.32 13.33
N GLU A 220 7.34 26.40 13.73
CA GLU A 220 6.59 27.25 12.83
C GLU A 220 7.27 28.62 12.70
N ALA A 221 7.23 29.17 11.50
CA ALA A 221 7.77 30.50 11.23
C ALA A 221 6.95 31.25 10.18
N GLU A 222 7.11 32.56 10.18
CA GLU A 222 6.56 33.46 9.18
C GLU A 222 7.71 33.95 8.27
N ALA A 223 7.55 33.76 6.96
CA ALA A 223 8.47 34.30 5.95
C ALA A 223 8.42 35.83 5.98
N PRO A 224 9.53 36.56 5.70
CA PRO A 224 9.55 38.03 5.73
C PRO A 224 8.75 38.68 4.59
N ASN A 225 8.38 39.96 4.77
CA ASN A 225 7.50 40.70 3.82
C ASN A 225 8.06 40.83 2.42
N GLU A 226 9.37 40.67 2.29
CA GLU A 226 10.11 40.76 1.04
C GLU A 226 9.92 39.54 0.14
N ILE A 227 9.44 38.41 0.68
CA ILE A 227 9.13 37.22 -0.11
C ILE A 227 7.66 37.30 -0.53
N ASN A 228 7.42 37.52 -1.84
CA ASN A 228 6.09 37.50 -2.42
C ASN A 228 5.65 36.05 -2.71
N PRO A 229 4.62 35.51 -2.01
CA PRO A 229 4.19 34.12 -2.18
C PRO A 229 3.69 33.79 -3.59
N ASP A 230 3.08 34.76 -4.28
CA ASP A 230 2.50 34.54 -5.62
C ASP A 230 3.57 34.41 -6.72
N ASN A 231 4.83 34.71 -6.40
CA ASN A 231 5.94 34.71 -7.36
C ASN A 231 7.26 34.26 -6.70
N SER A 232 7.18 33.37 -5.71
CA SER A 232 8.34 32.81 -5.03
C SER A 232 8.48 31.32 -5.34
N ASP A 233 9.68 30.93 -5.78
CA ASP A 233 10.04 29.52 -5.91
C ASP A 233 10.33 28.87 -4.55
N LEU A 234 10.40 29.64 -3.45
CA LEU A 234 10.78 29.15 -2.12
C LEU A 234 9.56 28.81 -1.25
N ILE A 235 8.58 29.70 -1.15
CA ILE A 235 7.38 29.51 -0.32
C ILE A 235 6.11 29.37 -1.18
N SER A 236 5.13 28.65 -0.65
CA SER A 236 3.84 28.44 -1.30
C SER A 236 2.90 29.64 -1.13
N SER A 237 2.12 29.97 -2.18
CA SER A 237 1.08 31.00 -2.14
C SER A 237 -0.12 30.64 -1.28
N TYR A 238 -0.34 29.35 -1.01
CA TYR A 238 -1.54 28.85 -0.33
C TYR A 238 -1.54 29.06 1.19
N ASN A 239 -0.38 29.35 1.80
CA ASN A 239 -0.22 29.30 3.27
C ASN A 239 0.04 30.65 3.94
N ASN A 240 -0.32 31.78 3.31
CA ASN A 240 -0.23 33.12 3.91
C ASN A 240 1.14 33.37 4.59
N ARG A 241 2.23 32.94 3.96
CA ARG A 241 3.64 33.08 4.43
C ARG A 241 4.01 32.30 5.69
N LYS A 242 3.12 31.45 6.21
CA LYS A 242 3.46 30.50 7.27
C LYS A 242 4.17 29.29 6.69
N VAL A 243 5.28 28.91 7.31
CA VAL A 243 6.03 27.70 7.01
C VAL A 243 6.27 26.89 8.27
N TYR A 244 6.47 25.59 8.14
CA TYR A 244 6.85 24.74 9.26
C TYR A 244 7.78 23.60 8.85
N LEU A 245 8.58 23.15 9.82
CA LEU A 245 9.28 21.87 9.80
C LEU A 245 8.85 21.06 11.00
N GLN A 246 8.64 19.77 10.77
CA GLN A 246 8.16 18.82 11.76
C GLN A 246 9.05 17.58 11.71
N PHE A 247 9.65 17.25 12.85
CA PHE A 247 10.58 16.15 13.02
C PHE A 247 10.04 15.11 14.02
N TYR A 248 10.43 13.86 13.81
CA TYR A 248 10.25 12.77 14.75
C TYR A 248 11.59 12.12 15.00
N PHE A 249 12.17 12.24 16.20
CA PHE A 249 13.49 11.68 16.49
C PHE A 249 13.42 10.44 17.38
N LYS A 250 14.21 9.43 17.01
CA LYS A 250 14.38 8.16 17.73
C LYS A 250 15.88 7.91 17.97
N GLY A 251 16.23 7.14 18.99
CA GLY A 251 17.63 6.83 19.30
C GLY A 251 18.43 8.00 19.88
N ILE A 252 17.79 8.90 20.63
CA ILE A 252 18.36 10.19 21.06
C ILE A 252 18.54 10.35 22.58
N TYR A 253 18.15 9.37 23.39
CA TYR A 253 18.19 9.54 24.84
C TYR A 253 19.63 9.56 25.36
N ASN A 254 19.99 10.61 26.11
CA ASN A 254 21.26 10.69 26.82
C ASN A 254 21.08 11.45 28.15
N ALA A 255 20.94 10.71 29.26
CA ALA A 255 20.71 11.27 30.61
C ALA A 255 19.61 12.36 30.66
N GLY A 256 18.52 12.16 29.91
CA GLY A 256 17.39 13.09 29.83
C GLY A 256 17.56 14.28 28.88
N ILE A 257 18.68 14.36 28.14
CA ILE A 257 18.97 15.41 27.15
C ILE A 257 19.01 14.78 25.75
N PRO A 258 18.14 15.20 24.81
CA PRO A 258 18.17 14.74 23.42
C PRO A 258 19.55 14.99 22.78
N THR A 259 20.16 13.95 22.22
CA THR A 259 21.49 14.02 21.60
C THR A 259 21.54 13.17 20.32
N GLY A 260 22.07 13.69 19.22
CA GLY A 260 22.19 12.93 17.97
C GLY A 260 22.49 13.79 16.73
N LYS A 261 22.89 13.14 15.62
CA LYS A 261 23.09 13.77 14.31
C LYS A 261 22.40 12.95 13.23
N PHE A 262 21.66 13.62 12.35
CA PHE A 262 20.85 13.00 11.32
C PHE A 262 21.06 13.70 9.98
N TYR A 263 21.22 12.93 8.91
CA TYR A 263 21.41 13.45 7.56
C TYR A 263 20.18 13.18 6.72
N PHE A 264 19.70 14.20 6.03
CA PHE A 264 18.59 14.12 5.08
C PHE A 264 19.11 14.39 3.67
N GLU A 265 18.77 13.51 2.74
CA GLU A 265 18.94 13.73 1.30
C GLU A 265 17.54 13.77 0.68
N LYS A 266 17.18 14.91 0.09
CA LYS A 266 15.84 15.14 -0.49
C LYS A 266 14.72 14.70 0.46
N GLU A 267 14.80 15.19 1.70
CA GLU A 267 13.87 14.93 2.81
C GLU A 267 13.84 13.49 3.34
N ARG A 268 14.66 12.59 2.82
CA ARG A 268 14.76 11.20 3.28
C ARG A 268 15.99 11.02 4.16
N ASN A 269 15.81 10.31 5.28
CA ASN A 269 16.90 9.84 6.12
C ASN A 269 17.06 8.33 5.93
N GLU A 270 18.21 7.90 5.42
CA GLU A 270 18.48 6.48 5.14
C GLU A 270 18.44 5.59 6.39
N GLY A 271 18.69 6.17 7.58
CA GLY A 271 18.69 5.44 8.83
C GLY A 271 17.31 5.17 9.43
N TYR A 272 16.23 5.74 8.87
CA TYR A 272 14.85 5.64 9.37
C TYR A 272 14.63 5.97 10.87
N LEU A 273 15.63 6.56 11.53
CA LEU A 273 15.57 7.02 12.92
C LEU A 273 14.90 8.39 13.04
N THR A 274 14.71 9.07 11.90
CA THR A 274 13.98 10.32 11.85
C THR A 274 13.20 10.49 10.55
N TYR A 275 12.05 11.15 10.65
CA TYR A 275 11.25 11.58 9.52
C TYR A 275 11.04 13.09 9.57
N LEU A 276 10.92 13.72 8.40
CA LEU A 276 10.69 15.14 8.24
C LEU A 276 9.41 15.38 7.45
N TRP A 277 8.56 16.26 7.98
CA TRP A 277 7.46 16.87 7.24
C TRP A 277 7.71 18.37 7.13
N LYS A 278 7.45 18.94 5.96
CA LYS A 278 7.48 20.38 5.74
C LYS A 278 6.17 20.87 5.15
N GLY A 279 5.82 22.11 5.47
CA GLY A 279 4.67 22.75 4.84
C GLY A 279 4.86 24.26 4.71
N GLY A 280 4.13 24.85 3.77
CA GLY A 280 4.29 26.27 3.40
C GLY A 280 5.44 26.55 2.44
N PHE A 281 6.22 25.55 2.04
CA PHE A 281 7.23 25.65 1.00
C PHE A 281 6.65 25.32 -0.38
N ASN A 282 7.25 25.83 -1.44
CA ASN A 282 6.94 25.38 -2.80
C ASN A 282 7.29 23.88 -2.94
N TYR A 283 6.48 23.10 -3.67
CA TYR A 283 6.65 21.65 -3.79
C TYR A 283 8.01 21.24 -4.36
N SER A 284 8.61 22.10 -5.21
CA SER A 284 9.93 21.88 -5.81
C SER A 284 11.11 22.00 -4.84
N GLN A 285 10.89 22.52 -3.62
CA GLN A 285 11.94 22.77 -2.65
C GLN A 285 12.24 21.53 -1.81
N GLU A 286 13.13 20.68 -2.30
CA GLU A 286 13.66 19.52 -1.59
C GLU A 286 14.73 19.92 -0.56
N LEU A 287 14.66 19.39 0.66
CA LEU A 287 15.67 19.61 1.72
C LEU A 287 16.79 18.58 1.68
N THR A 288 18.04 19.03 1.65
CA THR A 288 19.22 18.22 1.95
C THR A 288 20.03 18.88 3.07
N ALA A 289 20.15 18.24 4.23
CA ALA A 289 20.67 18.88 5.46
C ALA A 289 21.23 17.91 6.51
N GLU A 290 22.12 18.42 7.37
CA GLU A 290 22.43 17.82 8.67
C GLU A 290 21.53 18.46 9.74
N VAL A 291 20.89 17.62 10.56
CA VAL A 291 20.11 18.00 11.74
C VAL A 291 20.80 17.47 12.98
N THR A 292 21.05 18.35 13.96
CA THR A 292 21.81 18.04 15.17
C THR A 292 20.98 18.33 16.42
N LEU A 293 20.97 17.38 17.35
CA LEU A 293 20.52 17.55 18.73
C LEU A 293 21.74 17.59 19.63
N GLU A 294 21.99 18.72 20.29
CA GLU A 294 23.14 18.86 21.19
C GLU A 294 22.82 19.83 22.33
N LYS A 295 23.06 19.42 23.59
CA LYS A 295 22.92 20.27 24.79
C LYS A 295 21.57 21.01 24.85
N GLY A 296 20.49 20.34 24.44
CA GLY A 296 19.14 20.88 24.44
C GLY A 296 18.80 21.81 23.27
N TRP A 297 19.66 21.90 22.25
CA TRP A 297 19.40 22.61 21.01
C TRP A 297 19.08 21.64 19.87
N LEU A 298 18.12 22.01 19.03
CA LEU A 298 17.92 21.45 17.70
C LEU A 298 18.50 22.43 16.68
N GLY A 299 19.49 21.98 15.95
CA GLY A 299 20.16 22.70 14.87
C GLY A 299 19.92 22.03 13.52
N LEU A 300 19.87 22.82 12.45
CA LEU A 300 19.83 22.33 11.08
C LEU A 300 20.69 23.23 10.19
N GLU A 301 21.57 22.61 9.41
CA GLU A 301 22.43 23.25 8.42
C GLU A 301 22.31 22.47 7.10
N GLY A 302 21.94 23.14 6.00
CA GLY A 302 21.71 22.46 4.72
C GLY A 302 21.23 23.39 3.63
N HIS A 303 20.50 22.83 2.66
CA HIS A 303 19.93 23.57 1.54
C HIS A 303 18.52 23.11 1.19
N PHE A 304 17.65 24.06 0.84
CA PHE A 304 16.46 23.83 0.04
C PHE A 304 16.81 24.09 -1.42
N HIS A 305 17.04 23.02 -2.19
CA HIS A 305 17.56 23.12 -3.56
C HIS A 305 18.78 24.08 -3.65
N GLN A 306 18.59 25.32 -4.15
CA GLN A 306 19.64 26.34 -4.25
C GLN A 306 19.80 27.26 -3.02
N TYR A 307 18.87 27.22 -2.06
CA TYR A 307 18.83 28.14 -0.93
C TYR A 307 19.48 27.52 0.31
N PRO A 308 20.58 28.08 0.84
CA PRO A 308 21.15 27.59 2.09
C PRO A 308 20.19 27.85 3.25
N VAL A 309 19.99 26.86 4.11
CA VAL A 309 19.11 26.95 5.28
C VAL A 309 19.90 26.72 6.56
N LYS A 310 19.60 27.55 7.56
CA LYS A 310 20.12 27.45 8.92
C LYS A 310 18.98 27.61 9.91
N LEU A 311 18.96 26.78 10.93
CA LEU A 311 17.95 26.83 11.97
C LEU A 311 18.57 26.43 13.31
N ALA A 312 18.20 27.12 14.37
CA ALA A 312 18.56 26.79 15.74
C ALA A 312 17.39 27.11 16.66
N VAL A 313 16.91 26.12 17.42
CA VAL A 313 15.87 26.29 18.44
C VAL A 313 16.24 25.56 19.73
N LYS A 314 15.85 26.12 20.87
CA LYS A 314 16.08 25.53 22.21
C LYS A 314 14.88 24.68 22.61
N LEU A 315 15.11 23.42 22.95
CA LEU A 315 14.06 22.47 23.33
C LEU A 315 13.64 22.68 24.79
N PRO A 316 12.33 22.55 25.12
CA PRO A 316 11.82 22.63 26.49
C PRO A 316 12.03 21.31 27.24
N LEU A 317 13.27 21.04 27.66
CA LEU A 317 13.67 19.74 28.24
C LEU A 317 12.81 19.28 29.42
N GLU A 318 12.36 20.20 30.26
CA GLU A 318 11.53 19.89 31.44
C GLU A 318 10.12 19.39 31.09
N GLN A 319 9.66 19.62 29.86
CA GLN A 319 8.35 19.17 29.36
C GLN A 319 8.41 17.79 28.70
N LEU A 320 9.62 17.24 28.49
CA LEU A 320 9.79 15.95 27.84
C LEU A 320 9.48 14.81 28.82
N ASN A 321 8.39 14.10 28.56
CA ASN A 321 8.01 12.92 29.31
C ASN A 321 8.77 11.68 28.81
N TRP A 322 9.95 11.42 29.36
CA TRP A 322 10.77 10.25 28.99
C TRP A 322 10.12 8.90 29.33
N ASN A 323 9.12 8.87 30.21
CA ASN A 323 8.38 7.63 30.47
C ASN A 323 7.52 7.21 29.26
N ALA A 324 7.19 8.13 28.35
CA ALA A 324 6.52 7.80 27.09
C ALA A 324 7.50 7.45 25.96
N TYR A 325 8.82 7.58 26.18
CA TYR A 325 9.82 7.43 25.12
C TYR A 325 10.17 5.97 24.87
N TYR A 326 10.32 5.61 23.60
CA TYR A 326 10.70 4.26 23.18
C TYR A 326 12.21 4.20 22.95
N PHE A 327 12.91 3.60 23.92
CA PHE A 327 14.34 3.33 23.83
C PHE A 327 14.62 2.37 22.67
N ARG A 328 15.56 2.72 21.78
CA ARG A 328 15.83 1.97 20.54
C ARG A 328 17.09 1.13 20.59
N THR A 329 18.00 1.45 21.49
CA THR A 329 19.29 0.76 21.61
C THR A 329 19.62 0.46 23.07
N LEU A 330 20.49 -0.54 23.27
CA LEU A 330 21.06 -0.81 24.59
C LEU A 330 22.03 0.30 25.04
N GLU A 331 22.54 1.12 24.12
CA GLU A 331 23.43 2.25 24.43
C GLU A 331 22.68 3.37 25.15
N GLU A 332 21.49 3.74 24.67
CA GLU A 332 20.63 4.75 25.33
C GLU A 332 20.35 4.38 26.80
N MET A 333 20.20 3.08 27.08
CA MET A 333 19.93 2.57 28.42
C MET A 333 21.09 2.78 29.40
N GLN A 334 22.34 2.94 28.93
CA GLN A 334 23.51 3.08 29.80
C GLN A 334 23.48 4.37 30.62
N THR A 335 22.80 5.40 30.10
CA THR A 335 22.69 6.71 30.75
C THR A 335 21.34 6.93 31.43
N ALA A 336 20.40 6.00 31.26
CA ALA A 336 19.07 6.04 31.85
C ALA A 336 19.06 5.33 33.20
N THR A 337 18.21 5.81 34.13
CA THR A 337 17.88 5.02 35.31
C THR A 337 16.74 4.03 34.95
N PRO A 338 16.70 2.82 35.54
CA PRO A 338 15.69 1.82 35.20
C PRO A 338 14.23 2.29 35.36
N GLU A 339 13.98 3.26 36.24
CA GLU A 339 12.65 3.83 36.49
C GLU A 339 12.10 4.66 35.31
N VAL A 340 12.96 5.15 34.42
CA VAL A 340 12.56 5.96 33.25
C VAL A 340 12.23 5.07 32.05
N ILE A 341 12.71 3.83 32.03
CA ILE A 341 12.58 2.93 30.88
C ILE A 341 11.26 2.15 30.99
N HIS A 342 10.18 2.75 30.48
CA HIS A 342 8.86 2.11 30.38
C HIS A 342 8.65 1.41 29.03
N HIS A 343 9.30 1.88 27.95
CA HIS A 343 9.13 1.32 26.62
C HIS A 343 10.48 1.07 25.95
N LEU A 344 10.67 -0.16 25.47
CA LEU A 344 11.89 -0.62 24.82
C LEU A 344 11.52 -1.24 23.48
N TRP A 345 12.14 -0.79 22.40
CA TRP A 345 12.00 -1.35 21.06
C TRP A 345 13.37 -1.56 20.43
N LEU A 346 13.85 -2.80 20.47
CA LEU A 346 15.16 -3.17 19.97
C LEU A 346 15.07 -3.82 18.60
N ILE A 347 16.00 -3.45 17.73
CA ILE A 347 16.19 -4.09 16.43
C ILE A 347 17.45 -4.97 16.52
N ASN A 348 17.33 -6.23 16.09
CA ASN A 348 18.42 -7.20 16.06
C ASN A 348 19.17 -7.40 17.39
N PRO A 349 18.51 -7.52 18.56
CA PRO A 349 19.23 -7.71 19.82
C PRO A 349 19.82 -9.12 19.93
N SER A 350 21.03 -9.23 20.50
CA SER A 350 21.56 -10.53 20.93
C SER A 350 20.81 -11.03 22.17
N THR A 351 20.34 -12.28 22.14
CA THR A 351 19.63 -12.94 23.27
C THR A 351 20.41 -12.87 24.58
N THR A 352 21.74 -13.00 24.54
CA THR A 352 22.61 -12.99 25.72
C THR A 352 22.67 -11.60 26.36
N GLN A 353 22.84 -10.54 25.55
CA GLN A 353 22.89 -9.16 26.04
C GLN A 353 21.53 -8.74 26.58
N LEU A 354 20.46 -9.12 25.88
CA LEU A 354 19.09 -8.80 26.25
C LEU A 354 18.71 -9.42 27.60
N GLN A 355 19.09 -10.68 27.86
CA GLN A 355 18.81 -11.36 29.12
C GLN A 355 19.34 -10.57 30.34
N GLN A 356 20.52 -9.97 30.23
CA GLN A 356 21.10 -9.18 31.32
C GLN A 356 20.48 -7.78 31.42
N ALA A 357 20.24 -7.14 30.26
CA ALA A 357 19.71 -5.78 30.18
C ALA A 357 18.27 -5.66 30.74
N LEU A 358 17.46 -6.72 30.65
CA LEU A 358 16.06 -6.69 31.09
C LEU A 358 15.87 -6.85 32.60
N LEU A 359 16.80 -7.48 33.33
CA LEU A 359 16.65 -7.77 34.76
C LEU A 359 16.31 -6.56 35.65
N PRO A 360 16.93 -5.37 35.49
CA PRO A 360 16.62 -4.21 36.32
C PRO A 360 15.33 -3.48 35.92
N LEU A 361 14.73 -3.77 34.76
CA LEU A 361 13.65 -2.97 34.16
C LEU A 361 12.25 -3.31 34.70
N ILE A 362 12.08 -3.30 36.01
CA ILE A 362 10.83 -3.74 36.66
C ILE A 362 9.62 -2.83 36.38
N TYR A 363 9.85 -1.64 35.82
CA TYR A 363 8.82 -0.68 35.38
C TYR A 363 8.45 -0.81 33.90
N LEU A 364 9.10 -1.71 33.15
CA LEU A 364 8.86 -1.86 31.72
C LEU A 364 7.41 -2.26 31.43
N GLU A 365 6.75 -1.46 30.60
CA GLU A 365 5.38 -1.65 30.13
C GLU A 365 5.33 -2.20 28.71
N THR A 366 6.30 -1.84 27.86
CA THR A 366 6.39 -2.32 26.47
C THR A 366 7.77 -2.88 26.18
N LEU A 367 7.82 -4.10 25.67
CA LEU A 367 9.01 -4.72 25.09
C LEU A 367 8.71 -5.10 23.64
N SER A 368 9.37 -4.45 22.69
CA SER A 368 9.36 -4.78 21.27
C SER A 368 10.74 -5.24 20.83
N ILE A 369 10.79 -6.36 20.10
CA ILE A 369 12.00 -6.93 19.51
C ILE A 369 11.69 -7.21 18.06
N GLU A 370 12.54 -6.74 17.17
CA GLU A 370 12.33 -6.85 15.73
C GLU A 370 13.59 -7.34 15.03
N PHE A 371 13.41 -8.27 14.11
CA PHE A 371 14.45 -8.74 13.21
C PHE A 371 14.00 -8.52 11.76
N PRO A 372 14.30 -7.36 11.16
CA PRO A 372 13.93 -7.08 9.78
C PRO A 372 14.81 -7.90 8.82
N HIS A 373 14.29 -8.17 7.62
CA HIS A 373 15.03 -8.78 6.49
C HIS A 373 15.82 -10.05 6.88
N HIS A 374 15.20 -10.97 7.61
CA HIS A 374 15.80 -12.25 8.03
C HIS A 374 17.20 -12.15 8.66
N HIS A 375 17.48 -11.07 9.39
CA HIS A 375 18.77 -10.80 10.02
C HIS A 375 19.35 -12.04 10.77
N PRO A 376 20.67 -12.34 10.69
CA PRO A 376 21.24 -13.57 11.24
C PRO A 376 20.92 -13.86 12.71
N LEU A 377 20.87 -12.82 13.55
CA LEU A 377 20.51 -12.95 14.97
C LEU A 377 19.07 -13.45 15.22
N ALA A 378 18.18 -13.37 14.22
CA ALA A 378 16.84 -13.92 14.31
C ALA A 378 16.85 -15.45 14.48
N ALA A 379 17.79 -16.12 13.79
CA ALA A 379 17.95 -17.58 13.87
C ALA A 379 18.53 -18.02 15.23
N ASP A 380 19.25 -17.13 15.91
CA ASP A 380 19.77 -17.37 17.26
C ASP A 380 18.74 -17.04 18.36
N PHE A 381 17.67 -16.32 18.02
CA PHE A 381 16.57 -16.01 18.95
C PHE A 381 15.60 -17.20 19.07
N THR A 382 16.07 -18.25 19.73
CA THR A 382 15.34 -19.52 19.91
C THR A 382 14.42 -19.53 21.14
N VAL A 383 14.59 -18.58 22.06
CA VAL A 383 13.82 -18.52 23.31
C VAL A 383 13.59 -17.08 23.73
N ILE A 384 12.38 -16.77 24.20
CA ILE A 384 12.11 -15.51 24.88
C ILE A 384 12.94 -15.47 26.18
N PRO A 385 13.80 -14.46 26.39
CA PRO A 385 14.70 -14.41 27.54
C PRO A 385 13.94 -14.59 28.87
N PRO A 386 14.34 -15.55 29.74
CA PRO A 386 13.68 -15.76 31.03
C PRO A 386 13.61 -14.53 31.92
N ALA A 387 14.42 -13.48 31.71
CA ALA A 387 14.29 -12.21 32.43
C ALA A 387 12.90 -11.57 32.27
N VAL A 388 12.22 -11.80 31.14
CA VAL A 388 10.88 -11.26 30.86
C VAL A 388 9.85 -11.69 31.91
N GLN A 389 10.03 -12.86 32.56
CA GLN A 389 9.13 -13.35 33.60
C GLN A 389 9.03 -12.41 34.82
N TYR A 390 10.02 -11.54 35.02
CA TYR A 390 10.08 -10.61 36.17
C TYR A 390 9.47 -9.23 35.86
N LEU A 391 9.07 -8.98 34.61
CA LEU A 391 8.53 -7.70 34.15
C LEU A 391 7.03 -7.58 34.50
N GLN A 392 6.71 -7.46 35.79
CA GLN A 392 5.33 -7.50 36.30
C GLN A 392 4.46 -6.30 35.85
N GLN A 393 5.07 -5.26 35.29
CA GLN A 393 4.37 -4.11 34.71
C GLN A 393 4.12 -4.24 33.20
N LEU A 394 4.60 -5.31 32.56
CA LEU A 394 4.54 -5.48 31.11
C LEU A 394 3.09 -5.58 30.63
N LYS A 395 2.71 -4.66 29.75
CA LYS A 395 1.41 -4.57 29.06
C LYS A 395 1.51 -5.04 27.62
N THR A 396 2.65 -4.83 26.96
CA THR A 396 2.86 -5.19 25.56
C THR A 396 4.16 -5.95 25.38
N LEU A 397 4.06 -7.15 24.81
CA LEU A 397 5.20 -7.92 24.34
C LEU A 397 5.07 -8.07 22.82
N SER A 398 6.03 -7.55 22.07
CA SER A 398 6.11 -7.69 20.62
C SER A 398 7.43 -8.30 20.22
N ILE A 399 7.39 -9.36 19.43
CA ILE A 399 8.57 -10.02 18.86
C ILE A 399 8.24 -10.27 17.38
N THR A 400 9.01 -9.72 16.46
CA THR A 400 8.75 -9.87 15.02
C THR A 400 10.01 -10.33 14.29
N GLY A 401 9.84 -11.22 13.31
CA GLY A 401 10.93 -11.72 12.48
C GLY A 401 11.86 -12.74 13.17
N ALA A 402 11.55 -13.19 14.39
CA ALA A 402 12.34 -14.21 15.09
C ALA A 402 12.13 -15.60 14.46
N SER A 403 12.97 -15.94 13.49
CA SER A 403 12.77 -17.09 12.58
C SER A 403 12.97 -18.46 13.22
N ALA A 404 13.53 -18.55 14.43
CA ALA A 404 13.81 -19.83 15.12
C ALA A 404 13.07 -19.98 16.47
N LEU A 405 12.14 -19.09 16.81
CA LEU A 405 11.33 -19.23 18.02
C LEU A 405 10.18 -20.22 17.77
N ASP A 406 10.25 -21.41 18.33
CA ASP A 406 9.32 -22.53 18.07
C ASP A 406 8.23 -22.72 19.15
N HIS A 407 8.37 -22.07 20.32
CA HIS A 407 7.37 -22.13 21.38
C HIS A 407 7.23 -20.82 22.16
N LEU A 408 5.99 -20.54 22.56
CA LEU A 408 5.69 -19.55 23.60
C LEU A 408 5.85 -20.20 24.98
N PRO A 409 6.55 -19.58 25.94
CA PRO A 409 6.69 -20.14 27.27
C PRO A 409 5.42 -19.97 28.11
N GLY A 410 5.06 -21.03 28.86
CA GLY A 410 3.85 -21.01 29.70
C GLY A 410 3.87 -19.97 30.82
N TRP A 411 5.05 -19.51 31.25
CA TRP A 411 5.18 -18.46 32.28
C TRP A 411 4.72 -17.08 31.80
N LEU A 412 4.46 -16.86 30.50
CA LEU A 412 3.83 -15.62 30.03
C LEU A 412 2.46 -15.39 30.68
N GLY A 413 1.75 -16.47 31.03
CA GLY A 413 0.49 -16.39 31.76
C GLY A 413 0.60 -15.80 33.18
N ASN A 414 1.82 -15.61 33.71
CA ASN A 414 2.02 -14.96 35.00
C ASN A 414 2.04 -13.43 34.92
N LEU A 415 2.19 -12.84 33.72
CA LEU A 415 2.26 -11.38 33.52
C LEU A 415 0.85 -10.77 33.54
N GLN A 416 0.27 -10.58 34.73
CA GLN A 416 -1.15 -10.24 34.92
C GLN A 416 -1.60 -8.91 34.29
N LYS A 417 -0.68 -8.07 33.84
CA LYS A 417 -0.96 -6.79 33.17
C LYS A 417 -0.84 -6.85 31.66
N LEU A 418 -0.49 -8.01 31.09
CA LEU A 418 -0.24 -8.15 29.66
C LEU A 418 -1.56 -8.01 28.87
N GLU A 419 -1.65 -6.95 28.08
CA GLU A 419 -2.80 -6.59 27.25
C GLU A 419 -2.61 -6.98 25.78
N THR A 420 -1.37 -6.96 25.30
CA THR A 420 -1.04 -7.25 23.89
C THR A 420 0.17 -8.17 23.78
N ILE A 421 0.03 -9.22 22.98
CA ILE A 421 1.12 -10.09 22.57
C ILE A 421 1.18 -10.10 21.04
N THR A 422 2.32 -9.71 20.48
CA THR A 422 2.63 -9.84 19.07
C THR A 422 3.80 -10.81 18.92
N LEU A 423 3.63 -11.85 18.13
CA LEU A 423 4.68 -12.73 17.69
C LEU A 423 4.46 -13.12 16.24
N GLN A 424 5.09 -12.41 15.31
CA GLN A 424 4.89 -12.61 13.86
C GLN A 424 6.16 -13.09 13.17
N GLY A 425 6.03 -14.00 12.20
CA GLY A 425 7.16 -14.49 11.40
C GLY A 425 8.10 -15.40 12.20
N SER A 426 7.51 -16.32 12.97
CA SER A 426 8.22 -17.28 13.82
C SER A 426 7.78 -18.72 13.51
N GLN A 427 8.23 -19.69 14.31
CA GLN A 427 7.91 -21.12 14.10
C GLN A 427 6.96 -21.66 15.18
N VAL A 428 6.18 -20.81 15.83
CA VAL A 428 5.38 -21.23 16.97
C VAL A 428 4.27 -22.18 16.54
N ALA A 429 4.27 -23.38 17.12
CA ALA A 429 3.31 -24.43 16.79
C ALA A 429 2.06 -24.44 17.70
N SER A 430 2.12 -23.81 18.88
CA SER A 430 1.01 -23.81 19.84
C SER A 430 0.98 -22.59 20.76
N ILE A 431 -0.23 -22.26 21.23
CA ILE A 431 -0.48 -21.24 22.25
C ILE A 431 -0.63 -21.93 23.61
N PRO A 432 0.22 -21.64 24.62
CA PRO A 432 0.06 -22.17 25.97
C PRO A 432 -1.31 -21.80 26.58
N PRO A 433 -2.05 -22.74 27.19
CA PRO A 433 -3.33 -22.46 27.81
C PRO A 433 -3.28 -21.36 28.89
N SER A 434 -2.12 -21.16 29.53
CA SER A 434 -1.91 -20.12 30.54
C SER A 434 -2.03 -18.70 29.97
N ILE A 435 -1.74 -18.47 28.68
CA ILE A 435 -1.94 -17.16 28.04
C ILE A 435 -3.45 -16.83 27.98
N MET A 436 -4.30 -17.84 27.81
CA MET A 436 -5.76 -17.68 27.82
C MET A 436 -6.34 -17.48 29.24
N GLN A 437 -5.50 -17.41 30.28
CA GLN A 437 -5.89 -17.08 31.65
C GLN A 437 -5.53 -15.63 32.03
N LEU A 438 -4.87 -14.89 31.14
CA LEU A 438 -4.53 -13.49 31.38
C LEU A 438 -5.82 -12.65 31.48
N PRO A 439 -6.02 -11.89 32.59
CA PRO A 439 -7.31 -11.26 32.90
C PRO A 439 -7.60 -10.02 32.05
N VAL A 440 -6.59 -9.46 31.39
CA VAL A 440 -6.66 -8.19 30.64
C VAL A 440 -6.07 -8.29 29.24
N LEU A 441 -5.78 -9.51 28.74
CA LEU A 441 -5.27 -9.70 27.39
C LEU A 441 -6.35 -9.35 26.37
N LYS A 442 -6.13 -8.29 25.58
CA LYS A 442 -7.06 -7.77 24.56
C LYS A 442 -6.65 -8.16 23.14
N LYS A 443 -5.34 -8.25 22.87
CA LYS A 443 -4.81 -8.42 21.51
C LYS A 443 -3.77 -9.53 21.46
N LEU A 444 -3.96 -10.48 20.56
CA LEU A 444 -3.01 -11.56 20.30
C LEU A 444 -2.74 -11.68 18.79
N TYR A 445 -1.53 -11.35 18.36
CA TYR A 445 -1.12 -11.37 16.96
C TYR A 445 -0.05 -12.43 16.76
N LEU A 446 -0.35 -13.45 15.98
CA LEU A 446 0.47 -14.65 15.73
C LEU A 446 0.51 -15.03 14.24
N ASN A 447 0.38 -14.04 13.35
CA ASN A 447 0.46 -14.26 11.90
C ASN A 447 1.82 -14.85 11.50
N TYR A 448 1.88 -15.62 10.41
CA TYR A 448 3.13 -16.22 9.90
C TYR A 448 3.82 -17.09 10.94
N ASN A 449 3.11 -18.12 11.43
CA ASN A 449 3.62 -19.11 12.36
C ASN A 449 3.22 -20.52 11.89
N GLN A 450 3.39 -21.53 12.74
CA GLN A 450 3.06 -22.93 12.45
C GLN A 450 1.92 -23.45 13.34
N LEU A 451 1.03 -22.57 13.80
CA LEU A 451 -0.05 -22.93 14.73
C LEU A 451 -0.95 -23.99 14.10
N GLN A 452 -1.06 -25.14 14.76
CA GLN A 452 -1.95 -26.23 14.33
C GLN A 452 -3.34 -26.14 14.97
N SER A 453 -3.45 -25.43 16.10
CA SER A 453 -4.71 -25.24 16.82
C SER A 453 -4.68 -24.00 17.70
N ILE A 454 -5.89 -23.52 18.04
CA ILE A 454 -6.13 -22.48 19.04
C ILE A 454 -6.76 -23.16 20.28
N PRO A 455 -6.42 -22.76 21.52
CA PRO A 455 -7.06 -23.28 22.73
C PRO A 455 -8.59 -23.18 22.69
N SER A 456 -9.29 -24.20 23.23
CA SER A 456 -10.76 -24.29 23.14
C SER A 456 -11.52 -23.18 23.89
N GLN A 457 -10.88 -22.58 24.90
CA GLN A 457 -11.37 -21.44 25.65
C GLN A 457 -10.40 -20.27 25.45
N LEU A 458 -10.88 -19.20 24.83
CA LEU A 458 -10.21 -17.89 24.82
C LEU A 458 -10.56 -17.11 26.10
N THR A 459 -9.67 -16.22 26.53
CA THR A 459 -9.99 -15.31 27.64
C THR A 459 -11.12 -14.36 27.25
N PRO A 460 -12.10 -14.07 28.14
CA PRO A 460 -13.19 -13.14 27.85
C PRO A 460 -12.74 -11.70 27.56
N SER A 461 -11.52 -11.33 27.95
CA SER A 461 -10.95 -10.00 27.67
C SER A 461 -10.41 -9.87 26.24
N LEU A 462 -10.26 -10.96 25.50
CA LEU A 462 -9.65 -10.94 24.17
C LEU A 462 -10.62 -10.31 23.16
N GLU A 463 -10.17 -9.27 22.49
CA GLU A 463 -10.94 -8.50 21.50
C GLU A 463 -10.44 -8.80 20.08
N THR A 464 -9.12 -8.96 19.90
CA THR A 464 -8.48 -9.19 18.60
C THR A 464 -7.57 -10.41 18.62
N LEU A 465 -7.76 -11.30 17.65
CA LEU A 465 -6.89 -12.45 17.38
C LEU A 465 -6.48 -12.46 15.91
N LEU A 466 -5.19 -12.30 15.62
CA LEU A 466 -4.67 -12.42 14.25
C LEU A 466 -3.79 -13.67 14.18
N VAL A 467 -4.14 -14.63 13.34
CA VAL A 467 -3.49 -15.93 13.19
C VAL A 467 -3.44 -16.34 11.71
N SER A 468 -3.32 -15.37 10.80
CA SER A 468 -3.18 -15.65 9.37
C SER A 468 -1.88 -16.38 9.07
N ASN A 469 -1.80 -17.08 7.94
CA ASN A 469 -0.59 -17.80 7.51
C ASN A 469 -0.09 -18.77 8.59
N ASN A 470 -0.95 -19.74 8.92
CA ASN A 470 -0.71 -20.77 9.92
C ASN A 470 -1.25 -22.13 9.41
N GLN A 471 -1.28 -23.16 10.25
CA GLN A 471 -1.71 -24.52 9.90
C GLN A 471 -3.04 -24.90 10.56
N LEU A 472 -3.92 -23.92 10.80
CA LEU A 472 -5.20 -24.14 11.47
C LEU A 472 -6.18 -24.87 10.56
N THR A 473 -6.73 -25.97 11.04
CA THR A 473 -7.80 -26.73 10.35
C THR A 473 -9.20 -26.37 10.87
N LYS A 474 -9.28 -25.73 12.04
CA LYS A 474 -10.52 -25.33 12.72
C LYS A 474 -10.29 -24.17 13.68
N VAL A 475 -11.37 -23.49 14.05
CA VAL A 475 -11.40 -22.39 15.05
C VAL A 475 -12.37 -22.75 16.19
N PRO A 476 -12.06 -22.48 17.47
CA PRO A 476 -12.95 -22.79 18.59
C PRO A 476 -14.17 -21.86 18.64
N ALA A 477 -15.29 -22.35 19.20
CA ALA A 477 -16.52 -21.57 19.33
C ALA A 477 -16.34 -20.29 20.16
N SER A 478 -15.41 -20.25 21.13
CA SER A 478 -15.11 -19.04 21.89
C SER A 478 -14.57 -17.88 21.04
N ALA A 479 -14.07 -18.13 19.82
CA ALA A 479 -13.64 -17.09 18.90
C ALA A 479 -14.80 -16.18 18.43
N THR A 480 -16.05 -16.66 18.52
CA THR A 480 -17.25 -15.87 18.20
C THR A 480 -17.47 -14.66 19.12
N GLN A 481 -16.76 -14.58 20.25
CA GLN A 481 -16.82 -13.45 21.17
C GLN A 481 -15.85 -12.32 20.78
N LEU A 482 -14.97 -12.55 19.80
CA LEU A 482 -13.97 -11.57 19.37
C LEU A 482 -14.64 -10.44 18.57
N GLN A 483 -14.03 -9.27 18.62
CA GLN A 483 -14.39 -8.15 17.75
C GLN A 483 -13.67 -8.23 16.40
N SER A 484 -12.44 -8.73 16.40
CA SER A 484 -11.60 -8.86 15.21
C SER A 484 -10.85 -10.20 15.20
N LEU A 485 -10.94 -10.90 14.07
CA LEU A 485 -10.33 -12.21 13.86
C LEU A 485 -9.74 -12.26 12.45
N ASN A 486 -8.43 -12.48 12.32
CA ASN A 486 -7.81 -12.85 11.05
C ASN A 486 -7.36 -14.30 11.08
N ILE A 487 -7.93 -15.11 10.18
CA ILE A 487 -7.66 -16.54 10.00
C ILE A 487 -7.36 -16.89 8.53
N GLU A 488 -7.00 -15.90 7.72
CA GLU A 488 -6.62 -16.07 6.31
C GLU A 488 -5.41 -17.00 6.17
N HIS A 489 -5.24 -17.62 5.00
CA HIS A 489 -4.11 -18.47 4.67
C HIS A 489 -3.88 -19.61 5.67
N ASN A 490 -4.99 -20.27 6.05
CA ASN A 490 -4.99 -21.47 6.88
C ASN A 490 -5.77 -22.59 6.18
N PRO A 491 -5.41 -23.88 6.35
CA PRO A 491 -6.12 -25.03 5.76
C PRO A 491 -7.44 -25.36 6.50
N LEU A 492 -8.29 -24.35 6.73
CA LEU A 492 -9.54 -24.44 7.47
C LEU A 492 -10.55 -25.33 6.74
N GLN A 493 -11.15 -26.26 7.48
CA GLN A 493 -12.17 -27.17 6.95
C GLN A 493 -13.53 -26.97 7.63
N GLN A 494 -13.55 -26.38 8.82
CA GLN A 494 -14.76 -26.18 9.62
C GLN A 494 -14.63 -24.90 10.46
N LEU A 495 -15.72 -24.15 10.54
CA LEU A 495 -15.84 -22.96 11.38
C LEU A 495 -17.09 -23.06 12.27
N PRO A 496 -17.05 -22.50 13.50
CA PRO A 496 -18.21 -22.50 14.39
C PRO A 496 -19.30 -21.55 13.87
N ALA A 497 -20.57 -21.91 14.07
CA ALA A 497 -21.67 -20.99 13.80
C ALA A 497 -21.55 -19.72 14.64
N GLY A 498 -21.91 -18.57 14.08
CA GLY A 498 -21.83 -17.27 14.72
C GLY A 498 -20.55 -16.50 14.40
N LEU A 499 -19.55 -17.15 13.78
CA LEU A 499 -18.30 -16.49 13.38
C LEU A 499 -18.55 -15.41 12.31
N GLU A 500 -19.56 -15.61 11.46
CA GLU A 500 -20.00 -14.64 10.45
C GLU A 500 -20.55 -13.32 11.00
N ASN A 501 -20.75 -13.24 12.32
CA ASN A 501 -21.26 -12.04 13.00
C ASN A 501 -20.14 -11.25 13.71
N ILE A 502 -18.88 -11.71 13.62
CA ILE A 502 -17.73 -10.93 14.10
C ILE A 502 -17.60 -9.67 13.24
N ARG A 503 -17.38 -8.52 13.89
CA ARG A 503 -17.32 -7.21 13.24
C ARG A 503 -16.21 -7.12 12.18
N GLN A 504 -15.04 -7.67 12.49
CA GLN A 504 -13.88 -7.68 11.59
C GLN A 504 -13.38 -9.11 11.41
N LEU A 505 -14.02 -9.88 10.53
CA LEU A 505 -13.58 -11.22 10.15
C LEU A 505 -12.78 -11.18 8.84
N HIS A 506 -11.48 -11.41 8.94
CA HIS A 506 -10.60 -11.63 7.80
C HIS A 506 -10.47 -13.14 7.56
N LEU A 507 -10.95 -13.57 6.39
CA LEU A 507 -11.01 -14.93 5.91
C LEU A 507 -11.18 -14.85 4.39
N GLU A 508 -10.54 -15.74 3.63
CA GLU A 508 -10.69 -15.73 2.18
C GLU A 508 -12.16 -15.86 1.79
N LEU A 509 -12.61 -15.05 0.83
CA LEU A 509 -14.02 -14.98 0.47
C LEU A 509 -14.61 -16.35 0.12
N GLU A 510 -13.85 -17.20 -0.59
CA GLU A 510 -14.25 -18.58 -0.91
C GLU A 510 -14.56 -19.41 0.34
N LYS A 511 -13.80 -19.22 1.42
CA LYS A 511 -14.04 -19.87 2.72
C LYS A 511 -15.19 -19.24 3.48
N LYS A 512 -15.36 -17.91 3.42
CA LYS A 512 -16.55 -17.25 3.98
C LYS A 512 -17.83 -17.86 3.36
N ILE A 513 -17.86 -17.97 2.03
CA ILE A 513 -19.01 -18.52 1.29
C ILE A 513 -19.21 -20.03 1.55
N SER A 514 -18.15 -20.82 1.64
CA SER A 514 -18.25 -22.28 1.77
C SER A 514 -18.39 -22.79 3.21
N LEU A 515 -17.88 -22.06 4.20
CA LEU A 515 -17.82 -22.50 5.60
C LEU A 515 -18.76 -21.76 6.55
N LEU A 516 -19.36 -20.63 6.13
CA LEU A 516 -20.25 -19.81 6.97
C LEU A 516 -21.62 -19.56 6.31
N ASP A 517 -22.60 -19.10 7.09
CA ASP A 517 -23.86 -18.56 6.51
C ASP A 517 -23.61 -17.17 5.93
N TYR A 518 -23.02 -17.15 4.74
CA TYR A 518 -22.77 -15.94 3.96
C TYR A 518 -23.88 -15.62 2.96
N THR A 519 -25.10 -16.14 3.19
CA THR A 519 -26.23 -15.90 2.28
C THR A 519 -26.78 -14.49 2.42
N TYR A 520 -27.01 -13.83 1.28
CA TYR A 520 -27.69 -12.54 1.25
C TYR A 520 -29.17 -12.70 1.65
N LYS A 521 -29.63 -11.90 2.62
CA LYS A 521 -31.00 -12.02 3.17
C LYS A 521 -32.02 -11.09 2.49
N GLY A 522 -31.61 -10.31 1.49
CA GLY A 522 -32.44 -9.26 0.87
C GLY A 522 -32.47 -8.00 1.72
N ALA A 523 -32.60 -6.82 1.09
CA ALA A 523 -32.61 -5.54 1.80
C ALA A 523 -33.70 -5.45 2.89
N ASN A 524 -34.85 -6.08 2.63
CA ASN A 524 -35.99 -6.13 3.54
C ASN A 524 -36.05 -7.41 4.40
N GLY A 525 -35.03 -8.26 4.35
CA GLY A 525 -34.99 -9.55 5.07
C GLY A 525 -35.92 -10.64 4.54
N GLN A 526 -36.60 -10.43 3.41
CA GLN A 526 -37.54 -11.39 2.80
C GLN A 526 -36.87 -12.34 1.78
N GLY A 527 -35.54 -12.38 1.75
CA GLY A 527 -34.75 -13.19 0.82
C GLY A 527 -34.69 -12.61 -0.59
N ILE A 528 -33.99 -13.33 -1.47
CA ILE A 528 -33.75 -12.90 -2.86
C ILE A 528 -35.01 -13.03 -3.73
N MET A 529 -35.24 -12.02 -4.57
CA MET A 529 -36.18 -12.07 -5.70
C MET A 529 -35.47 -12.62 -6.94
N ALA A 530 -36.18 -13.37 -7.78
CA ALA A 530 -35.62 -13.80 -9.07
C ALA A 530 -35.43 -12.59 -9.99
N TYR A 531 -34.28 -12.50 -10.64
CA TYR A 531 -33.92 -11.45 -11.59
C TYR A 531 -33.30 -12.07 -12.86
N ASP A 532 -33.37 -11.35 -13.98
CA ASP A 532 -32.74 -11.77 -15.23
C ASP A 532 -31.31 -11.23 -15.32
N ASP A 533 -30.34 -12.11 -15.08
CA ASP A 533 -28.93 -11.74 -15.13
C ASP A 533 -28.45 -11.35 -16.54
N SER A 534 -29.16 -11.78 -17.59
CA SER A 534 -28.75 -11.53 -18.97
C SER A 534 -28.71 -10.03 -19.31
N HIS A 535 -29.49 -9.22 -18.61
CA HIS A 535 -29.57 -7.76 -18.81
C HIS A 535 -28.26 -7.03 -18.50
N PHE A 536 -27.40 -7.57 -17.63
CA PHE A 536 -26.18 -6.88 -17.18
C PHE A 536 -24.99 -7.10 -18.13
N HIS A 537 -25.06 -8.08 -19.03
CA HIS A 537 -23.93 -8.50 -19.86
C HIS A 537 -24.02 -7.95 -21.29
N ALA A 538 -22.92 -7.39 -21.77
CA ALA A 538 -22.84 -6.80 -23.11
C ALA A 538 -23.04 -7.85 -24.23
N LYS A 539 -22.64 -9.11 -24.01
CA LYS A 539 -22.82 -10.20 -24.97
C LYS A 539 -24.27 -10.47 -25.37
N ASN A 540 -25.23 -10.10 -24.52
CA ASN A 540 -26.66 -10.28 -24.78
C ASN A 540 -27.28 -9.07 -25.51
N ASN A 541 -26.48 -8.05 -25.82
CA ASN A 541 -26.89 -6.89 -26.60
C ASN A 541 -26.17 -6.93 -27.96
N ILE A 542 -26.92 -7.14 -29.05
CA ILE A 542 -26.38 -7.32 -30.40
C ILE A 542 -25.48 -6.14 -30.82
N GLU A 543 -25.87 -4.91 -30.48
CA GLU A 543 -25.11 -3.70 -30.82
C GLU A 543 -23.75 -3.68 -30.08
N LEU A 544 -23.76 -3.96 -28.77
CA LEU A 544 -22.54 -3.99 -27.96
C LEU A 544 -21.64 -5.17 -28.29
N LEU A 545 -22.22 -6.34 -28.60
CA LEU A 545 -21.47 -7.52 -29.00
C LEU A 545 -20.70 -7.23 -30.30
N HIS A 546 -21.35 -6.66 -31.32
CA HIS A 546 -20.65 -6.28 -32.54
C HIS A 546 -19.55 -5.24 -32.30
N LEU A 547 -19.80 -4.27 -31.41
CA LEU A 547 -18.80 -3.27 -31.03
C LEU A 547 -17.58 -3.91 -30.34
N LEU A 548 -17.82 -4.83 -29.40
CA LEU A 548 -16.78 -5.59 -28.71
C LEU A 548 -15.97 -6.44 -29.69
N GLU A 549 -16.63 -7.21 -30.56
CA GLU A 549 -15.92 -8.06 -31.53
C GLU A 549 -15.05 -7.25 -32.49
N ALA A 550 -15.54 -6.10 -32.94
CA ALA A 550 -14.78 -5.19 -33.79
C ALA A 550 -13.61 -4.55 -33.04
N GLY A 551 -13.85 -4.05 -31.82
CA GLY A 551 -12.82 -3.45 -30.97
C GLY A 551 -11.70 -4.43 -30.64
N ILE A 552 -12.05 -5.64 -30.19
CA ILE A 552 -11.10 -6.70 -29.84
C ILE A 552 -10.22 -7.06 -31.03
N LYS A 553 -10.83 -7.20 -32.21
CA LYS A 553 -10.08 -7.48 -33.44
C LYS A 553 -9.12 -6.35 -33.81
N ASN A 554 -9.57 -5.10 -33.71
CA ASN A 554 -8.78 -3.93 -34.10
C ASN A 554 -7.63 -3.64 -33.12
N ALA A 555 -7.80 -3.97 -31.84
CA ALA A 555 -6.77 -3.88 -30.81
C ALA A 555 -5.82 -5.10 -30.79
N ALA A 556 -5.98 -6.06 -31.72
CA ALA A 556 -5.21 -7.30 -31.79
C ALA A 556 -5.37 -8.24 -30.56
N LEU A 557 -6.43 -8.10 -29.79
CA LEU A 557 -6.72 -8.87 -28.56
C LEU A 557 -7.53 -10.16 -28.83
N THR A 558 -7.40 -10.75 -30.02
CA THR A 558 -8.27 -11.85 -30.46
C THR A 558 -8.10 -13.11 -29.61
N GLU A 559 -6.93 -13.31 -29.00
CA GLU A 559 -6.67 -14.42 -28.08
C GLU A 559 -7.56 -14.36 -26.82
N PHE A 560 -7.88 -13.16 -26.34
CA PHE A 560 -8.72 -12.93 -25.16
C PHE A 560 -10.21 -12.76 -25.49
N LYS A 561 -10.61 -12.97 -26.75
CA LYS A 561 -11.96 -12.64 -27.24
C LYS A 561 -13.07 -13.25 -26.38
N GLU A 562 -12.98 -14.54 -26.07
CA GLU A 562 -14.02 -15.23 -25.31
C GLU A 562 -14.14 -14.69 -23.89
N ALA A 563 -12.99 -14.50 -23.22
CA ALA A 563 -12.92 -13.95 -21.87
C ALA A 563 -13.49 -12.52 -21.83
N LEU A 564 -13.05 -11.63 -22.71
CA LEU A 564 -13.54 -10.25 -22.78
C LEU A 564 -15.04 -10.17 -23.05
N ILE A 565 -15.56 -10.96 -24.00
CA ILE A 565 -17.01 -10.99 -24.28
C ILE A 565 -17.80 -11.51 -23.08
N ASN A 566 -17.29 -12.52 -22.38
CA ASN A 566 -17.96 -13.08 -21.22
C ASN A 566 -17.97 -12.15 -20.00
N ARG A 567 -16.97 -11.27 -19.87
CA ARG A 567 -16.85 -10.32 -18.75
C ARG A 567 -17.41 -8.93 -19.05
N ALA A 568 -17.59 -8.55 -20.32
CA ALA A 568 -18.03 -7.20 -20.68
C ALA A 568 -19.46 -6.90 -20.21
N ARG A 569 -19.65 -5.71 -19.61
CA ARG A 569 -20.94 -5.26 -19.05
C ARG A 569 -21.69 -4.32 -19.98
N ALA A 570 -23.01 -4.50 -20.07
CA ALA A 570 -23.91 -3.60 -20.78
C ALA A 570 -24.11 -2.31 -19.96
N SER A 571 -23.35 -1.28 -20.29
CA SER A 571 -23.17 -0.11 -19.42
C SER A 571 -23.84 1.14 -20.00
N VAL A 572 -24.19 2.09 -19.12
CA VAL A 572 -24.61 3.44 -19.52
C VAL A 572 -23.53 4.42 -19.13
N ALA A 573 -22.94 5.09 -20.12
CA ALA A 573 -22.02 6.21 -19.97
C ALA A 573 -22.81 7.46 -19.61
N LEU A 574 -22.26 8.28 -18.71
CA LEU A 574 -22.81 9.55 -18.27
C LEU A 574 -21.71 10.61 -18.37
N ALA A 575 -21.77 11.42 -19.42
CA ALA A 575 -20.80 12.45 -19.72
C ALA A 575 -21.33 13.81 -19.24
N THR A 576 -20.59 14.50 -18.38
CA THR A 576 -20.93 15.85 -17.93
C THR A 576 -20.83 16.85 -19.08
N THR A 577 -21.87 17.67 -19.24
CA THR A 577 -21.99 18.64 -20.33
C THR A 577 -21.81 20.07 -19.81
N GLU A 578 -22.87 20.87 -19.77
CA GLU A 578 -22.90 22.22 -19.25
C GLU A 578 -23.34 22.29 -17.77
N GLU A 579 -22.99 23.40 -17.11
CA GLU A 579 -23.46 23.71 -15.76
C GLU A 579 -24.99 23.80 -15.75
N ASP A 580 -25.62 23.14 -14.77
CA ASP A 580 -27.07 23.12 -14.65
C ASP A 580 -27.57 24.33 -13.85
N THR A 581 -28.23 25.24 -14.54
CA THR A 581 -28.88 26.41 -13.94
C THR A 581 -30.17 26.08 -13.18
N TYR A 582 -30.49 24.80 -12.98
CA TYR A 582 -31.73 24.25 -12.42
C TYR A 582 -33.00 24.75 -13.15
N ALA A 583 -32.90 25.08 -14.44
CA ALA A 583 -34.04 25.52 -15.24
C ALA A 583 -34.96 24.35 -15.66
N THR A 584 -34.40 23.15 -15.76
CA THR A 584 -35.12 21.92 -16.08
C THR A 584 -35.16 21.06 -14.83
N LYS A 585 -36.33 20.49 -14.51
CA LYS A 585 -36.46 19.54 -13.40
C LYS A 585 -36.30 18.12 -13.93
N GLY A 586 -35.65 17.26 -13.14
CA GLY A 586 -35.59 15.82 -13.42
C GLY A 586 -34.69 15.45 -14.61
N ASN A 587 -33.76 16.31 -15.03
CA ASN A 587 -32.66 15.89 -15.89
C ASN A 587 -31.62 15.09 -15.10
N HIS A 588 -30.67 14.45 -15.79
CA HIS A 588 -29.46 13.94 -15.12
C HIS A 588 -28.66 15.11 -14.57
N ARG A 589 -28.26 15.03 -13.30
CA ARG A 589 -27.42 16.05 -12.66
C ARG A 589 -26.38 15.40 -11.76
N PHE A 590 -25.18 15.93 -11.81
CA PHE A 590 -24.07 15.62 -10.93
C PHE A 590 -23.68 16.90 -10.18
N GLY A 591 -23.62 16.83 -8.84
CA GLY A 591 -23.34 17.98 -7.99
C GLY A 591 -24.52 18.94 -7.84
N GLY A 592 -24.33 19.96 -7.01
CA GLY A 592 -25.37 20.92 -6.65
C GLY A 592 -26.42 20.35 -5.70
N LEU A 593 -27.69 20.67 -5.97
CA LEU A 593 -28.84 20.18 -5.21
C LEU A 593 -29.80 19.36 -6.11
N PRO A 594 -30.52 18.39 -5.51
CA PRO A 594 -31.49 17.52 -6.21
C PRO A 594 -32.82 18.22 -6.52
N ASP A 595 -33.52 17.77 -7.55
CA ASP A 595 -34.96 18.02 -7.72
C ASP A 595 -35.77 16.96 -6.94
N LEU A 596 -35.98 17.16 -5.64
CA LEU A 596 -36.64 16.18 -4.78
C LEU A 596 -38.15 16.06 -5.03
N PRO A 597 -38.78 14.92 -4.68
CA PRO A 597 -40.23 14.81 -4.70
C PRO A 597 -40.87 15.84 -3.75
N VAL A 598 -41.96 16.47 -4.17
CA VAL A 598 -42.61 17.53 -3.38
C VAL A 598 -42.92 17.04 -1.95
N GLY A 599 -42.49 17.81 -0.95
CA GLY A 599 -42.70 17.51 0.47
C GLY A 599 -41.70 16.52 1.08
N THR A 600 -40.72 16.06 0.32
CA THR A 600 -39.64 15.20 0.85
C THR A 600 -38.59 16.07 1.55
N PRO A 601 -38.25 15.82 2.83
CA PRO A 601 -37.17 16.54 3.49
C PRO A 601 -35.83 16.21 2.85
N TYR A 602 -34.91 17.18 2.87
CA TYR A 602 -33.53 16.95 2.45
C TYR A 602 -32.88 15.90 3.37
N PRO A 603 -32.14 14.91 2.84
CA PRO A 603 -31.50 13.91 3.68
C PRO A 603 -30.50 14.49 4.69
N THR A 604 -30.60 14.06 5.94
CA THR A 604 -29.71 14.45 7.05
C THR A 604 -29.13 13.24 7.76
N PHE A 605 -28.03 13.46 8.47
CA PHE A 605 -27.42 12.52 9.41
C PHE A 605 -26.94 13.26 10.67
N THR A 606 -26.63 12.52 11.72
CA THR A 606 -26.12 13.08 12.98
C THR A 606 -24.61 12.85 13.06
N THR A 607 -23.85 13.93 13.19
CA THR A 607 -22.38 13.88 13.29
C THR A 607 -21.96 13.32 14.65
N TYR A 608 -20.67 12.98 14.78
CA TYR A 608 -20.09 12.57 16.07
C TYR A 608 -20.22 13.65 17.17
N GLN A 609 -20.35 14.92 16.78
CA GLN A 609 -20.58 16.05 17.69
C GLN A 609 -22.06 16.23 18.04
N GLU A 610 -22.91 15.27 17.69
CA GLU A 610 -24.37 15.30 17.90
C GLU A 610 -25.08 16.43 17.14
N GLU A 611 -24.48 16.95 16.06
CA GLU A 611 -25.09 17.96 15.20
C GLU A 611 -25.85 17.31 14.04
N GLU A 612 -27.03 17.82 13.70
CA GLU A 612 -27.73 17.41 12.49
C GLU A 612 -27.17 18.16 11.28
N LYS A 613 -26.65 17.42 10.29
CA LYS A 613 -26.08 17.95 9.05
C LYS A 613 -26.72 17.32 7.82
N GLY A 614 -26.74 18.07 6.74
CA GLY A 614 -27.21 17.60 5.44
C GLY A 614 -26.21 16.64 4.81
N MET A 615 -26.71 15.55 4.24
CA MET A 615 -25.90 14.62 3.44
C MET A 615 -25.44 15.29 2.14
N LEU A 616 -24.23 14.95 1.68
CA LEU A 616 -23.68 15.40 0.42
C LEU A 616 -24.43 14.77 -0.77
N PHE A 617 -24.97 15.61 -1.65
CA PHE A 617 -25.63 15.15 -2.88
C PHE A 617 -24.61 14.86 -3.97
N ILE A 618 -24.63 13.64 -4.51
CA ILE A 618 -23.73 13.20 -5.57
C ILE A 618 -24.40 13.32 -6.94
N ALA A 619 -25.58 12.71 -7.12
CA ALA A 619 -26.23 12.69 -8.42
C ALA A 619 -27.74 12.44 -8.36
N GLN A 620 -28.45 12.87 -9.42
CA GLN A 620 -29.78 12.39 -9.76
C GLN A 620 -29.79 11.81 -11.18
N ILE A 621 -30.45 10.68 -11.36
CA ILE A 621 -30.53 9.96 -12.63
C ILE A 621 -31.99 9.77 -13.03
N ASN A 622 -32.35 10.25 -14.22
CA ASN A 622 -33.67 10.03 -14.79
C ASN A 622 -33.75 8.66 -15.48
N CYS A 623 -34.42 7.72 -14.82
CA CYS A 623 -34.60 6.35 -15.30
C CYS A 623 -35.39 6.28 -16.63
N ALA A 624 -36.36 7.17 -16.83
CA ALA A 624 -37.13 7.23 -18.08
C ALA A 624 -36.28 7.69 -19.26
N ALA A 625 -35.37 8.64 -19.04
CA ALA A 625 -34.49 9.17 -20.08
C ALA A 625 -33.52 8.11 -20.62
N ILE A 626 -33.06 7.18 -19.77
CA ILE A 626 -32.12 6.11 -20.14
C ILE A 626 -32.79 4.76 -20.44
N ALA A 627 -34.11 4.66 -20.38
CA ALA A 627 -34.83 3.39 -20.55
C ALA A 627 -34.58 2.70 -21.91
N HIS A 628 -34.16 3.44 -22.93
CA HIS A 628 -33.82 2.91 -24.25
C HIS A 628 -32.37 2.39 -24.35
N LEU A 629 -31.54 2.64 -23.34
CA LEU A 629 -30.12 2.27 -23.32
C LEU A 629 -29.85 0.97 -22.53
N GLN A 630 -30.77 0.57 -21.64
CA GLN A 630 -30.56 -0.47 -20.64
C GLN A 630 -31.86 -1.21 -20.30
N ASN A 631 -31.76 -2.42 -19.72
CA ASN A 631 -32.91 -3.27 -19.34
C ASN A 631 -32.94 -3.73 -17.86
N TYR A 632 -32.06 -3.19 -17.00
CA TYR A 632 -31.91 -3.59 -15.59
C TYR A 632 -32.41 -2.55 -14.56
N LEU A 633 -32.27 -1.25 -14.83
CA LEU A 633 -32.86 -0.19 -14.00
C LEU A 633 -34.35 -0.01 -14.33
N PRO A 634 -35.14 0.58 -13.40
CA PRO A 634 -36.52 1.00 -13.70
C PRO A 634 -36.61 1.80 -15.01
N THR A 635 -37.72 1.65 -15.74
CA THR A 635 -37.97 2.39 -17.00
C THR A 635 -38.67 3.73 -16.77
N THR A 636 -38.95 4.09 -15.52
CA THR A 636 -39.65 5.30 -15.09
C THR A 636 -39.06 5.79 -13.76
N GLY A 637 -39.31 7.05 -13.43
CA GLY A 637 -38.90 7.64 -12.15
C GLY A 637 -37.49 8.23 -12.13
N MET A 638 -37.06 8.63 -10.93
CA MET A 638 -35.79 9.26 -10.61
C MET A 638 -35.05 8.46 -9.54
N LEU A 639 -33.74 8.33 -9.70
CA LEU A 639 -32.82 7.90 -8.64
C LEU A 639 -32.05 9.10 -8.12
N TYR A 640 -31.82 9.16 -6.80
CA TYR A 640 -31.01 10.18 -6.15
C TYR A 640 -29.97 9.52 -5.26
N PHE A 641 -28.75 10.03 -5.28
CA PHE A 641 -27.59 9.46 -4.60
C PHE A 641 -27.00 10.48 -3.65
N PHE A 642 -26.92 10.10 -2.37
CA PHE A 642 -26.33 10.89 -1.30
C PHE A 642 -25.32 10.05 -0.52
N ILE A 643 -24.36 10.72 0.11
CA ILE A 643 -23.48 10.16 1.13
C ILE A 643 -23.46 11.09 2.35
N GLU A 644 -23.13 10.57 3.53
CA GLU A 644 -22.93 11.42 4.72
C GLU A 644 -21.82 12.45 4.46
N ASP A 645 -20.61 11.97 4.13
CA ASP A 645 -19.42 12.77 3.78
C ASP A 645 -18.37 11.89 3.06
N LEU A 646 -17.24 12.47 2.69
CA LEU A 646 -16.14 11.75 2.02
C LEU A 646 -15.33 10.82 2.95
N ASP A 647 -15.45 10.94 4.28
CA ASP A 647 -14.71 10.11 5.24
C ASP A 647 -15.47 8.80 5.54
N ALA A 648 -16.78 8.88 5.77
CA ALA A 648 -17.64 7.75 6.11
C ALA A 648 -18.29 7.10 4.89
N VAL A 649 -18.55 7.88 3.82
CA VAL A 649 -19.20 7.49 2.55
C VAL A 649 -20.50 6.66 2.70
N ALA A 650 -21.18 6.75 3.85
CA ALA A 650 -22.40 6.00 4.12
C ALA A 650 -23.53 6.46 3.18
N PRO A 651 -24.09 5.57 2.33
CA PRO A 651 -24.96 6.00 1.25
C PRO A 651 -26.44 6.09 1.64
N LYS A 652 -27.15 7.00 0.96
CA LYS A 652 -28.62 6.97 0.88
C LYS A 652 -29.04 7.10 -0.57
N VAL A 653 -29.76 6.09 -1.06
CA VAL A 653 -30.28 6.06 -2.43
C VAL A 653 -31.80 6.10 -2.40
N ILE A 654 -32.39 7.06 -3.09
CA ILE A 654 -33.84 7.27 -3.14
C ILE A 654 -34.32 6.97 -4.56
N TYR A 655 -35.31 6.10 -4.69
CA TYR A 655 -36.06 5.91 -5.93
C TYR A 655 -37.45 6.52 -5.81
N TYR A 656 -37.81 7.39 -6.75
CA TYR A 656 -39.13 8.01 -6.80
C TYR A 656 -39.79 7.79 -8.16
N ASN A 657 -40.93 7.11 -8.15
CA ASN A 657 -41.74 6.85 -9.33
C ASN A 657 -42.99 7.74 -9.38
N GLY A 658 -42.78 9.05 -9.49
CA GLY A 658 -43.84 10.03 -9.65
C GLY A 658 -43.37 11.23 -10.47
N ASN A 659 -44.30 12.16 -10.73
CA ASN A 659 -44.08 13.27 -11.66
C ASN A 659 -43.91 14.63 -10.94
N GLU A 660 -44.17 14.69 -9.64
CA GLU A 660 -44.18 15.94 -8.88
C GLU A 660 -42.83 16.18 -8.20
N LEU A 661 -42.00 17.02 -8.83
CA LEU A 661 -40.70 17.41 -8.32
C LEU A 661 -40.69 18.88 -7.87
N GLN A 662 -40.14 19.13 -6.68
CA GLN A 662 -39.67 20.43 -6.22
C GLN A 662 -38.31 20.72 -6.86
N SER A 663 -38.10 21.96 -7.33
CA SER A 663 -36.80 22.30 -7.92
C SER A 663 -35.73 22.41 -6.84
N ALA A 664 -34.52 22.03 -7.20
CA ALA A 664 -33.32 22.29 -6.41
C ALA A 664 -33.19 23.75 -5.91
N LYS A 665 -33.65 24.74 -6.71
CA LYS A 665 -33.64 26.17 -6.32
C LYS A 665 -34.49 26.47 -5.09
N ASP A 666 -35.49 25.65 -4.83
CA ASP A 666 -36.50 25.87 -3.80
C ASP A 666 -36.19 25.10 -2.51
N LEU A 667 -35.07 24.35 -2.44
CA LEU A 667 -34.69 23.56 -1.26
C LEU A 667 -34.05 24.40 -0.14
N HIS A 668 -33.62 25.63 -0.42
CA HIS A 668 -33.06 26.57 0.55
C HIS A 668 -31.95 25.98 1.46
N ILE A 669 -31.08 25.13 0.91
CA ILE A 669 -29.94 24.52 1.62
C ILE A 669 -28.69 25.40 1.45
N THR A 670 -28.00 25.69 2.55
CA THR A 670 -26.75 26.46 2.56
C THR A 670 -25.52 25.54 2.57
N PRO A 671 -24.38 25.93 1.99
CA PRO A 671 -23.13 25.15 2.05
C PRO A 671 -22.75 24.71 3.47
N ASP A 672 -22.83 25.60 4.47
CA ASP A 672 -22.50 25.31 5.88
C ASP A 672 -23.39 24.23 6.55
N PHE A 673 -24.54 23.92 5.94
CA PHE A 673 -25.41 22.85 6.42
C PHE A 673 -24.93 21.46 5.97
N ILE A 674 -24.21 21.40 4.85
CA ILE A 674 -23.55 20.18 4.39
C ILE A 674 -22.29 20.00 5.22
N TYR A 675 -22.02 18.78 5.67
CA TYR A 675 -20.90 18.50 6.58
C TYR A 675 -19.53 18.61 5.90
N GLU A 676 -19.47 18.41 4.59
CA GLU A 676 -18.24 18.39 3.78
C GLU A 676 -17.56 19.77 3.71
N ASP A 677 -16.23 19.82 3.85
CA ASP A 677 -15.43 21.06 3.86
C ASP A 677 -15.58 21.89 2.56
N ASN A 678 -15.80 21.21 1.42
CA ASN A 678 -16.01 21.84 0.12
C ASN A 678 -17.47 22.29 -0.11
N GLY A 679 -18.38 21.99 0.81
CA GLY A 679 -19.79 22.36 0.75
C GLY A 679 -20.55 21.70 -0.41
N ILE A 680 -21.26 22.50 -1.20
CA ILE A 680 -22.10 22.05 -2.32
C ILE A 680 -21.31 22.15 -3.63
N TYR A 681 -21.09 21.03 -4.31
CA TYR A 681 -20.42 21.00 -5.61
C TYR A 681 -21.19 21.79 -6.70
N THR A 682 -20.48 22.17 -7.76
CA THR A 682 -21.10 22.86 -8.90
C THR A 682 -22.01 21.89 -9.66
N PRO A 683 -23.27 22.25 -9.95
CA PRO A 683 -24.19 21.35 -10.66
C PRO A 683 -23.85 21.25 -12.15
N PHE A 684 -23.71 20.05 -12.70
CA PHE A 684 -23.64 19.83 -14.14
C PHE A 684 -24.71 18.88 -14.62
N ARG A 685 -25.16 19.11 -15.85
CA ARG A 685 -25.98 18.16 -16.60
C ARG A 685 -25.12 17.03 -17.12
N ALA A 686 -25.76 15.92 -17.47
CA ALA A 686 -25.11 14.84 -18.17
C ALA A 686 -25.95 14.29 -19.32
N GLU A 687 -25.25 13.89 -20.37
CA GLU A 687 -25.80 13.11 -21.47
C GLU A 687 -25.46 11.63 -21.28
N ALA A 688 -26.41 10.79 -21.64
CA ALA A 688 -26.31 9.35 -21.46
C ALA A 688 -26.13 8.65 -22.81
N ALA A 689 -25.25 7.65 -22.86
CA ALA A 689 -25.10 6.77 -24.01
C ALA A 689 -24.84 5.33 -23.58
N LYS A 690 -25.15 4.38 -24.46
CA LYS A 690 -24.85 2.97 -24.23
C LYS A 690 -23.38 2.70 -24.59
N TYR A 691 -22.69 1.88 -23.79
CA TYR A 691 -21.35 1.42 -24.11
C TYR A 691 -21.06 0.05 -23.47
N ALA A 692 -19.96 -0.58 -23.87
CA ALA A 692 -19.48 -1.81 -23.25
C ALA A 692 -18.33 -1.48 -22.28
N SER A 693 -18.46 -1.87 -21.01
CA SER A 693 -17.37 -1.75 -20.03
C SER A 693 -16.65 -3.08 -19.90
N ILE A 694 -15.32 -3.06 -19.95
CA ILE A 694 -14.45 -4.22 -19.67
C ILE A 694 -13.77 -4.06 -18.31
N PRO A 695 -13.31 -5.17 -17.69
CA PRO A 695 -12.60 -5.10 -16.40
C PRO A 695 -11.32 -4.27 -16.49
N SER A 696 -10.99 -3.57 -15.41
CA SER A 696 -9.61 -3.11 -15.21
C SER A 696 -8.74 -4.31 -14.89
N LEU A 697 -7.54 -4.35 -15.49
CA LEU A 697 -6.62 -5.48 -15.32
C LEU A 697 -5.67 -5.34 -14.13
N TYR A 698 -5.57 -4.14 -13.55
CA TYR A 698 -4.71 -3.85 -12.39
C TYR A 698 -5.09 -4.73 -11.19
N ASN A 699 -4.15 -5.54 -10.70
CA ASN A 699 -4.35 -6.51 -9.60
C ASN A 699 -5.49 -7.53 -9.83
N SER A 700 -5.92 -7.74 -11.07
CA SER A 700 -7.10 -8.55 -11.38
C SER A 700 -6.82 -10.04 -11.64
N HIS A 701 -5.55 -10.47 -11.61
CA HIS A 701 -5.12 -11.86 -11.87
C HIS A 701 -5.86 -12.90 -11.03
N ARG A 702 -6.22 -12.56 -9.78
CA ARG A 702 -7.02 -13.42 -8.90
C ARG A 702 -8.48 -13.57 -9.33
N LEU A 703 -9.04 -12.57 -10.01
CA LEU A 703 -10.47 -12.51 -10.36
C LEU A 703 -10.75 -12.94 -11.81
N TYR A 704 -9.80 -12.66 -12.69
CA TYR A 704 -9.87 -12.93 -14.11
C TYR A 704 -8.57 -13.60 -14.58
N PRO A 705 -8.22 -14.81 -14.07
CA PRO A 705 -6.99 -15.50 -14.46
C PRO A 705 -6.92 -15.74 -15.98
N GLU A 706 -8.06 -15.84 -16.66
CA GLU A 706 -8.10 -15.95 -18.11
C GLU A 706 -7.70 -14.66 -18.87
N LEU A 707 -7.59 -13.53 -18.18
CA LEU A 707 -7.16 -12.22 -18.70
C LEU A 707 -5.80 -11.78 -18.14
N GLU A 708 -5.12 -12.59 -17.32
CA GLU A 708 -3.85 -12.24 -16.65
C GLU A 708 -2.79 -11.76 -17.64
N ASN A 709 -2.59 -12.50 -18.74
CA ASN A 709 -1.60 -12.14 -19.78
C ASN A 709 -1.96 -10.88 -20.59
N MET A 710 -3.14 -10.30 -20.37
CA MET A 710 -3.55 -9.06 -21.03
C MET A 710 -3.07 -7.82 -20.27
N GLU A 711 -2.70 -7.94 -18.99
CA GLU A 711 -2.23 -6.81 -18.16
C GLU A 711 -0.99 -6.13 -18.75
N GLU A 712 -0.08 -6.91 -19.36
CA GLU A 712 1.12 -6.40 -20.04
C GLU A 712 0.80 -5.71 -21.39
N GLN A 713 -0.42 -5.85 -21.91
CA GLN A 713 -0.86 -5.28 -23.19
C GLN A 713 -1.59 -3.93 -23.02
N TYR A 714 -0.97 -3.00 -22.29
CA TYR A 714 -1.58 -1.71 -21.91
C TYR A 714 -2.10 -0.90 -23.12
N GLU A 715 -1.29 -0.73 -24.17
CA GLU A 715 -1.69 0.06 -25.35
C GLU A 715 -2.87 -0.55 -26.09
N ALA A 716 -2.90 -1.88 -26.22
CA ALA A 716 -4.00 -2.60 -26.85
C ALA A 716 -5.28 -2.51 -26.02
N THR A 717 -5.16 -2.63 -24.70
CA THR A 717 -6.28 -2.49 -23.76
C THR A 717 -6.86 -1.08 -23.81
N GLU A 718 -6.02 -0.03 -23.76
CA GLU A 718 -6.46 1.36 -23.86
C GLU A 718 -7.12 1.65 -25.23
N GLN A 719 -6.57 1.10 -26.31
CA GLN A 719 -7.18 1.19 -27.64
C GLN A 719 -8.55 0.52 -27.69
N LEU A 720 -8.69 -0.66 -27.06
CA LEU A 720 -9.96 -1.36 -26.94
C LEU A 720 -10.97 -0.49 -26.17
N GLU A 721 -10.64 -0.05 -24.96
CA GLU A 721 -11.54 0.79 -24.14
C GLU A 721 -12.06 2.01 -24.91
N LYS A 722 -11.15 2.77 -25.54
CA LYS A 722 -11.52 3.92 -26.38
C LYS A 722 -12.46 3.55 -27.53
N SER A 723 -12.29 2.36 -28.12
CA SER A 723 -13.14 1.88 -29.21
C SER A 723 -14.54 1.45 -28.75
N LEU A 724 -14.71 1.10 -27.47
CA LEU A 724 -16.00 0.71 -26.89
C LEU A 724 -16.86 1.90 -26.49
N HIS A 725 -16.28 3.10 -26.46
CA HIS A 725 -17.01 4.33 -26.19
C HIS A 725 -17.89 4.70 -27.39
N SER A 726 -19.11 5.15 -27.11
CA SER A 726 -19.93 5.78 -28.15
C SER A 726 -19.30 7.13 -28.54
N LEU A 727 -19.31 7.48 -29.84
CA LEU A 727 -18.76 8.75 -30.35
C LEU A 727 -19.36 10.01 -29.68
N ASN A 728 -20.50 9.88 -28.99
CA ASN A 728 -21.28 10.99 -28.46
C ASN A 728 -21.16 11.20 -26.95
N ALA A 729 -20.54 10.28 -26.18
CA ALA A 729 -20.36 10.46 -24.73
C ALA A 729 -19.15 9.67 -24.20
N ASN A 730 -18.22 10.39 -23.58
CA ASN A 730 -17.08 9.79 -22.86
C ASN A 730 -17.55 9.37 -21.45
N PRO A 731 -17.36 8.10 -21.01
CA PRO A 731 -17.89 7.59 -19.74
C PRO A 731 -17.10 8.08 -18.51
N ILE A 732 -17.18 9.39 -18.20
CA ILE A 732 -16.59 9.97 -16.98
C ILE A 732 -17.29 9.38 -15.74
N HIS A 733 -18.63 9.32 -15.79
CA HIS A 733 -19.47 8.59 -14.85
C HIS A 733 -20.18 7.45 -15.59
N SER A 734 -20.66 6.44 -14.89
CA SER A 734 -21.33 5.32 -15.55
C SER A 734 -22.18 4.47 -14.62
N ILE A 735 -23.03 3.64 -15.23
CA ILE A 735 -23.90 2.65 -14.56
C ILE A 735 -23.55 1.27 -15.11
N ASN A 736 -23.54 0.26 -14.24
CA ASN A 736 -23.22 -1.13 -14.55
C ASN A 736 -21.84 -1.29 -15.22
N SER A 737 -20.86 -0.49 -14.82
CA SER A 737 -19.51 -0.48 -15.35
C SER A 737 -18.52 -1.11 -14.38
N TYR A 738 -17.26 -1.29 -14.82
CA TYR A 738 -16.15 -1.59 -13.93
C TYR A 738 -15.56 -0.31 -13.34
N VAL A 739 -15.09 -0.43 -12.09
CA VAL A 739 -14.38 0.61 -11.36
C VAL A 739 -12.92 0.19 -11.27
N PHE A 740 -12.00 1.12 -11.54
CA PHE A 740 -10.59 0.89 -11.28
C PHE A 740 -10.39 0.88 -9.75
N LYS A 741 -9.71 -0.14 -9.24
CA LYS A 741 -9.38 -0.32 -7.82
C LYS A 741 -7.96 -0.86 -7.74
N GLN A 742 -7.17 -0.34 -6.80
CA GLN A 742 -5.88 -0.92 -6.44
C GLN A 742 -6.05 -2.19 -5.58
N HIS A 743 -7.18 -2.30 -4.89
CA HIS A 743 -7.55 -3.40 -4.01
C HIS A 743 -8.76 -4.20 -4.56
N ASP A 744 -9.56 -4.79 -3.67
CA ASP A 744 -10.75 -5.57 -4.02
C ASP A 744 -11.75 -4.79 -4.89
N THR A 745 -12.51 -5.51 -5.72
CA THR A 745 -13.54 -4.87 -6.56
C THR A 745 -14.72 -4.38 -5.71
N PRO A 746 -15.50 -3.39 -6.20
CA PRO A 746 -16.67 -2.91 -5.49
C PRO A 746 -17.68 -3.99 -5.09
N GLU A 747 -17.81 -5.04 -5.90
CA GLU A 747 -18.69 -6.17 -5.63
C GLU A 747 -18.18 -7.04 -4.47
N ILE A 748 -16.87 -7.25 -4.38
CA ILE A 748 -16.25 -7.98 -3.26
C ILE A 748 -16.42 -7.19 -1.97
N GLU A 749 -16.18 -5.89 -2.00
CA GLU A 749 -16.41 -5.02 -0.83
C GLU A 749 -17.88 -5.02 -0.41
N ALA A 750 -18.82 -5.00 -1.37
CA ALA A 750 -20.24 -5.12 -1.09
C ALA A 750 -20.60 -6.48 -0.48
N VAL A 751 -20.01 -7.58 -0.97
CA VAL A 751 -20.16 -8.91 -0.40
C VAL A 751 -19.59 -8.98 1.01
N ASP A 752 -18.48 -8.32 1.28
CA ASP A 752 -17.91 -8.26 2.62
C ASP A 752 -18.76 -7.45 3.60
N ALA A 753 -19.36 -6.35 3.14
CA ALA A 753 -20.24 -5.53 3.96
C ALA A 753 -21.64 -6.14 4.14
N LYS A 754 -22.16 -6.84 3.12
CA LYS A 754 -23.59 -7.17 3.01
C LYS A 754 -23.88 -8.65 2.74
N ARG A 755 -22.86 -9.49 2.54
CA ARG A 755 -22.95 -10.94 2.23
C ARG A 755 -23.50 -11.23 0.83
N GLY A 756 -23.64 -12.50 0.47
CA GLY A 756 -24.01 -12.96 -0.88
C GLY A 756 -22.80 -13.37 -1.70
N LYS A 757 -22.96 -13.43 -3.03
CA LYS A 757 -21.87 -13.76 -3.95
C LYS A 757 -21.54 -12.58 -4.85
N PRO A 758 -20.27 -12.37 -5.25
CA PRO A 758 -19.86 -11.22 -6.04
C PRO A 758 -20.68 -11.03 -7.33
N GLU A 759 -21.03 -12.11 -8.01
CA GLU A 759 -21.83 -12.08 -9.24
C GLU A 759 -23.29 -11.64 -9.03
N GLU A 760 -23.77 -11.60 -7.79
CA GLU A 760 -25.12 -11.15 -7.44
C GLU A 760 -25.17 -9.62 -7.22
N TRP A 761 -24.02 -8.95 -7.18
CA TRP A 761 -23.88 -7.52 -6.99
C TRP A 761 -23.53 -6.80 -8.32
N MET A 762 -23.88 -5.52 -8.41
CA MET A 762 -23.55 -4.68 -9.56
C MET A 762 -23.30 -3.22 -9.16
N VAL A 763 -22.39 -2.54 -9.87
CA VAL A 763 -22.09 -1.11 -9.67
C VAL A 763 -23.25 -0.25 -10.18
N LEU A 764 -24.12 0.18 -9.25
CA LEU A 764 -25.33 0.96 -9.52
C LEU A 764 -25.00 2.33 -10.12
N LEU A 765 -23.94 2.97 -9.64
CA LEU A 765 -23.43 4.22 -10.18
C LEU A 765 -21.94 4.36 -9.83
N LYS A 766 -21.11 4.68 -10.82
CA LYS A 766 -19.72 5.10 -10.69
C LYS A 766 -19.65 6.60 -10.99
N VAL A 767 -19.03 7.37 -10.10
CA VAL A 767 -18.77 8.81 -10.27
C VAL A 767 -17.29 9.07 -10.05
N SER A 768 -16.55 9.26 -11.14
CA SER A 768 -15.14 9.63 -11.09
C SER A 768 -14.96 11.12 -10.76
N SER A 769 -13.79 11.48 -10.23
CA SER A 769 -13.38 12.88 -10.17
C SER A 769 -13.47 13.53 -11.56
N ASP A 770 -14.08 14.71 -11.62
CA ASP A 770 -14.33 15.46 -12.85
C ASP A 770 -14.01 16.95 -12.60
N PRO A 771 -12.99 17.51 -13.26
CA PRO A 771 -12.62 18.91 -13.07
C PRO A 771 -13.72 19.90 -13.49
N LYS A 772 -14.71 19.48 -14.29
CA LYS A 772 -15.82 20.36 -14.70
C LYS A 772 -16.77 20.63 -13.53
N THR A 773 -17.21 19.59 -12.82
CA THR A 773 -18.12 19.69 -11.67
C THR A 773 -17.42 20.18 -10.40
N GLY A 774 -16.09 20.11 -10.37
CA GLY A 774 -15.31 20.25 -9.15
C GLY A 774 -15.40 19.01 -8.26
N PHE A 775 -15.90 17.89 -8.79
CA PHE A 775 -15.80 16.60 -8.12
C PHE A 775 -14.34 16.20 -8.05
N GLN A 776 -13.78 16.35 -6.86
CA GLN A 776 -12.46 15.88 -6.53
C GLN A 776 -12.58 15.04 -5.27
N PHE A 777 -12.46 13.73 -5.45
CA PHE A 777 -12.45 12.77 -4.36
C PHE A 777 -10.99 12.49 -4.02
N TRP A 778 -10.46 13.19 -3.01
CA TRP A 778 -9.05 13.11 -2.61
C TRP A 778 -8.07 13.32 -3.78
N ASP A 779 -7.20 12.36 -4.07
CA ASP A 779 -6.25 12.41 -5.19
C ASP A 779 -6.83 11.74 -6.45
N ALA A 780 -7.72 12.47 -7.13
CA ALA A 780 -8.38 12.08 -8.38
C ALA A 780 -9.15 10.75 -8.30
N GLY A 781 -9.78 10.49 -7.15
CA GLY A 781 -10.51 9.26 -6.85
C GLY A 781 -11.85 9.06 -7.55
N VAL A 782 -12.50 7.94 -7.24
CA VAL A 782 -13.78 7.49 -7.76
C VAL A 782 -14.67 7.04 -6.62
N ILE A 783 -15.91 7.55 -6.56
CA ILE A 783 -16.96 7.04 -5.67
C ILE A 783 -17.88 6.10 -6.45
N TYR A 784 -18.34 5.03 -5.80
CA TYR A 784 -19.19 4.03 -6.43
C TYR A 784 -20.25 3.49 -5.48
N PHE A 785 -21.45 3.25 -6.02
CA PHE A 785 -22.58 2.65 -5.33
C PHE A 785 -22.80 1.26 -5.89
N VAL A 786 -23.05 0.27 -5.05
CA VAL A 786 -23.20 -1.15 -5.42
C VAL A 786 -24.49 -1.69 -4.84
N ILE A 787 -25.29 -2.37 -5.66
CA ILE A 787 -26.58 -2.94 -5.28
C ILE A 787 -26.66 -4.42 -5.62
N HIS A 788 -27.33 -5.19 -4.77
CA HIS A 788 -27.66 -6.58 -5.07
C HIS A 788 -28.76 -6.62 -6.14
N LYS A 789 -28.58 -7.42 -7.19
CA LYS A 789 -29.46 -7.48 -8.37
C LYS A 789 -30.92 -7.81 -8.01
N SER A 790 -31.11 -8.63 -6.98
CA SER A 790 -32.46 -8.97 -6.50
C SER A 790 -33.20 -7.81 -5.81
N ASP A 791 -32.48 -6.90 -5.16
CA ASP A 791 -33.09 -5.70 -4.57
C ASP A 791 -33.37 -4.65 -5.63
N LEU A 792 -32.50 -4.57 -6.65
CA LEU A 792 -32.78 -3.76 -7.84
C LEU A 792 -34.08 -4.19 -8.53
N GLU A 793 -34.31 -5.50 -8.70
CA GLU A 793 -35.57 -6.03 -9.23
C GLU A 793 -36.77 -5.64 -8.35
N ARG A 794 -36.60 -5.68 -7.02
CA ARG A 794 -37.62 -5.20 -6.06
C ARG A 794 -37.78 -3.68 -6.05
N LYS A 795 -36.85 -2.93 -6.64
CA LYS A 795 -36.71 -1.47 -6.52
C LYS A 795 -36.52 -1.01 -5.07
N ASP A 796 -35.84 -1.83 -4.29
CA ASP A 796 -35.49 -1.57 -2.90
C ASP A 796 -34.03 -1.08 -2.84
N PHE A 797 -33.84 0.21 -2.61
CA PHE A 797 -32.52 0.84 -2.60
C PHE A 797 -32.00 1.10 -1.18
N THR A 798 -32.60 0.45 -0.17
CA THR A 798 -32.28 0.69 1.25
C THR A 798 -30.98 0.02 1.71
N ASN A 799 -30.46 -0.96 0.98
CA ASN A 799 -29.24 -1.71 1.32
C ASN A 799 -28.12 -1.59 0.28
N VAL A 800 -27.97 -0.41 -0.33
CA VAL A 800 -26.86 -0.09 -1.24
C VAL A 800 -25.56 0.02 -0.44
N TYR A 801 -24.48 -0.56 -0.97
CA TYR A 801 -23.12 -0.36 -0.50
C TYR A 801 -22.49 0.84 -1.24
N CYS A 802 -21.59 1.56 -0.60
CA CYS A 802 -20.83 2.64 -1.23
C CYS A 802 -19.38 2.59 -0.77
N GLY A 803 -18.47 2.86 -1.69
CA GLY A 803 -17.04 2.96 -1.44
C GLY A 803 -16.43 4.10 -2.25
N LEU A 804 -15.22 4.47 -1.88
CA LEU A 804 -14.41 5.50 -2.52
C LEU A 804 -12.99 4.96 -2.66
N GLU A 805 -12.41 5.14 -3.85
CA GLU A 805 -11.03 4.79 -4.17
C GLU A 805 -10.26 6.05 -4.56
N SER A 806 -9.02 6.19 -4.12
CA SER A 806 -8.08 7.27 -4.53
C SER A 806 -6.68 6.70 -4.67
N SER A 807 -5.79 7.41 -5.39
CA SER A 807 -4.36 7.07 -5.46
C SER A 807 -3.64 7.23 -4.13
#